data_AF-A0AAD4BJV6-F1
#
_entry.id   AF-A0AAD4BJV6-F1
#
_cell.length_a   1.000
_cell.length_b   1.000
_cell.length_c   1.000
_cell.angle_alpha   90.00
_cell.angle_beta   90.00
_cell.angle_gamma   90.00
#
_symmetry.space_group_name_H-M   'P 1'
#
loop_
_entity.id
_entity.type
_entity.pdbx_description
1 polymer ?
#
loop_
_entity_poly.entity_id
_entity_poly.type
_entity_poly.pdbx_seq_one_letter_code
_entity_poly.pdbx_strand_id
1 'polypeptide(L)'
;MSTTKMRPPRNKYSTVDVTYKTISSLPPPREGQGIATMDKFVSIELQGKVVNERRDTAAGRSLGFFLDLIFASFTKEFTDVALESLIVPLSSIPSAACRSMSSKSHNNRSGSESIELYDRENKRWRWNLPLIDSPSAIQTGSESSDIPSNLQSLSSKQQVALFFNCITDAVTASRANLKAGKFFTKGLHRRQWLANWSKTSLPGSTGYFRKPDLVLVDNDAMSHDEITWLSPKVIAEYTKETFQPASWIGKTMDTKAYLVLVDQPWQRFILGLSIANCDLRVHFYDHSGGAISPAFNIHADAQHFFFIIAALAFGCRASIGFDLTVEIHPPPLKGRRRSAREIASSAKETDDDPDPTEEQTASTPSYPKYFPPPSSPNPDLPPVIGKIRVGDIYYEIIDILFSSTGFIGRGTICYLARYEGVYYVIKDHWVRDLDQDGICDLMMIHEARMMEYVKDIDGVPKLHGAWVVEAEEGVPDSTSRYREEKYRKMQSPRTHVRLAMTPCARPLTMFKSKKELIIFDRTGIVIQQALERGVLHRDCSLFNTMIEDLPDGASRGFLLDWEFAVEITKRGEYSVGGTGTLPFMSVNILRQLESAFAKSAAAASDLAIARHAKFSFLIDSDHKILDDAITPYCSNLIPLVHQWRALHKQALLTDTVVDICDIARVLDKFIAGMPEEHPAEMAYTLNHLTARHPPESPLPAPPVATPSGSSKRLRDDVRSMGNPPLPSKRFKSGL
;
A
#
# COMPACT_ATOMS: atom_id res chain seq x y z
N MET A 1 -41.64 37.67 -0.69
CA MET A 1 -41.46 36.36 -0.04
C MET A 1 -40.73 35.45 -1.01
N SER A 2 -39.42 35.26 -0.81
CA SER A 2 -38.54 34.48 -1.69
C SER A 2 -37.86 33.41 -0.84
N THR A 3 -38.10 32.14 -1.16
CA THR A 3 -37.54 30.97 -0.49
C THR A 3 -36.19 30.62 -1.11
N THR A 4 -35.10 31.03 -0.45
CA THR A 4 -33.73 30.73 -0.86
C THR A 4 -33.40 29.26 -0.57
N LYS A 5 -33.31 28.43 -1.61
CA LYS A 5 -32.82 27.05 -1.52
C LYS A 5 -31.33 27.06 -1.12
N MET A 6 -31.02 26.58 0.08
CA MET A 6 -29.65 26.26 0.48
C MET A 6 -29.10 25.13 -0.40
N ARG A 7 -27.98 25.39 -1.09
CA ARG A 7 -27.20 24.36 -1.78
C ARG A 7 -26.35 23.58 -0.77
N PRO A 8 -26.20 22.26 -0.91
CA PRO A 8 -25.31 21.48 -0.06
C PRO A 8 -23.84 21.90 -0.25
N PRO A 9 -23.00 21.82 0.79
CA PRO A 9 -21.61 22.24 0.73
C PRO A 9 -20.83 21.38 -0.27
N ARG A 10 -20.19 22.03 -1.24
CA ARG A 10 -19.27 21.38 -2.18
C ARG A 10 -18.13 20.72 -1.39
N ASN A 11 -17.95 19.42 -1.59
CA ASN A 11 -16.87 18.61 -1.05
C ASN A 11 -15.50 19.26 -1.39
N LYS A 12 -14.87 19.91 -0.41
CA LYS A 12 -13.58 20.63 -0.50
C LYS A 12 -12.36 19.74 -0.19
N TYR A 13 -12.54 18.42 -0.03
CA TYR A 13 -11.52 17.50 0.49
C TYR A 13 -10.61 16.86 -0.58
N SER A 14 -10.31 17.53 -1.70
CA SER A 14 -9.49 16.94 -2.77
C SER A 14 -7.98 17.23 -2.68
N THR A 15 -7.48 17.74 -1.55
CA THR A 15 -6.06 18.14 -1.36
C THR A 15 -5.31 17.30 -0.30
N VAL A 16 -5.90 16.19 0.14
CA VAL A 16 -5.38 15.31 1.22
C VAL A 16 -4.14 14.50 0.80
N ASP A 17 -3.77 14.52 -0.48
CA ASP A 17 -2.77 13.62 -1.10
C ASP A 17 -1.31 13.86 -0.69
N VAL A 18 -0.96 15.02 -0.10
CA VAL A 18 0.46 15.40 0.15
C VAL A 18 0.90 15.21 1.60
N THR A 19 -0.03 15.28 2.56
CA THR A 19 0.32 15.38 3.99
C THR A 19 0.31 14.03 4.72
N TYR A 20 -0.46 13.06 4.23
CA TYR A 20 -0.45 11.70 4.77
C TYR A 20 0.65 10.82 4.15
N LYS A 21 1.11 11.14 2.93
CA LYS A 21 2.21 10.43 2.25
C LYS A 21 3.61 10.81 2.76
N THR A 22 3.76 11.50 3.89
CA THR A 22 5.10 11.92 4.39
C THR A 22 5.58 11.17 5.63
N ILE A 23 4.73 10.33 6.26
CA ILE A 23 5.00 9.76 7.60
C ILE A 23 5.82 8.48 7.56
N SER A 24 5.82 7.79 6.44
CA SER A 24 6.70 6.65 6.13
C SER A 24 6.95 6.60 4.62
N SER A 25 6.76 7.78 4.03
CA SER A 25 6.48 8.05 2.64
C SER A 25 7.67 7.78 1.74
N LEU A 26 7.60 7.05 0.62
CA LEU A 26 8.52 7.36 -0.48
C LEU A 26 8.40 8.86 -0.78
N PRO A 27 9.50 9.60 -1.01
CA PRO A 27 9.35 10.97 -1.47
C PRO A 27 8.47 10.96 -2.72
N PRO A 28 7.47 11.85 -2.85
CA PRO A 28 6.85 12.05 -4.15
C PRO A 28 7.98 12.29 -5.16
N PRO A 29 7.87 11.80 -6.40
CA PRO A 29 8.92 11.94 -7.39
C PRO A 29 9.30 13.42 -7.48
N ARG A 30 10.42 13.79 -6.84
CA ARG A 30 11.01 15.11 -7.05
C ARG A 30 11.43 15.10 -8.50
N GLU A 31 11.18 16.18 -9.24
CA GLU A 31 11.71 16.32 -10.60
C GLU A 31 13.19 15.88 -10.63
N GLY A 32 13.49 14.83 -11.39
CA GLY A 32 14.83 14.21 -11.48
C GLY A 32 15.09 12.94 -10.65
N GLN A 33 14.19 12.51 -9.73
CA GLN A 33 14.33 11.21 -9.05
C GLN A 33 13.78 10.07 -9.92
N GLY A 34 14.69 9.34 -10.56
CA GLY A 34 14.36 8.25 -11.47
C GLY A 34 14.10 6.90 -10.79
N ILE A 35 13.60 5.97 -11.59
CA ILE A 35 13.46 4.52 -11.40
C ILE A 35 14.55 3.89 -10.49
N ALA A 36 15.82 4.29 -10.65
CA ALA A 36 16.94 3.74 -9.88
C ALA A 36 16.86 4.03 -8.38
N THR A 37 16.26 5.16 -7.97
CA THR A 37 16.04 5.49 -6.56
C THR A 37 15.04 4.53 -5.92
N MET A 38 13.97 4.18 -6.65
CA MET A 38 12.98 3.20 -6.20
C MET A 38 13.61 1.82 -6.03
N ASP A 39 14.33 1.33 -7.04
CA ASP A 39 14.97 0.01 -6.97
C ASP A 39 15.92 -0.09 -5.78
N LYS A 40 16.68 0.99 -5.52
CA LYS A 40 17.58 1.06 -4.37
C LYS A 40 16.80 0.98 -3.04
N PHE A 41 15.71 1.73 -2.91
CA PHE A 41 14.89 1.74 -1.70
C PHE A 41 14.27 0.36 -1.44
N VAL A 42 13.61 -0.21 -2.45
CA VAL A 42 12.99 -1.52 -2.35
C VAL A 42 14.04 -2.61 -2.03
N SER A 43 15.22 -2.53 -2.66
CA SER A 43 16.33 -3.45 -2.36
C SER A 43 16.80 -3.34 -0.91
N ILE A 44 16.85 -2.14 -0.33
CA ILE A 44 17.21 -1.92 1.08
C ILE A 44 16.12 -2.49 1.98
N GLU A 45 14.86 -2.21 1.69
CA GLU A 45 13.73 -2.64 2.51
C GLU A 45 13.66 -4.18 2.58
N LEU A 46 13.88 -4.86 1.45
CA LEU A 46 13.89 -6.32 1.33
C LEU A 46 15.23 -6.99 1.71
N GLN A 47 16.28 -6.23 2.02
CA GLN A 47 17.59 -6.80 2.27
C GLN A 47 17.55 -7.83 3.42
N GLY A 48 17.93 -9.07 3.11
CA GLY A 48 17.92 -10.18 4.08
C GLY A 48 16.53 -10.73 4.43
N LYS A 49 15.46 -10.24 3.79
CA LYS A 49 14.06 -10.61 4.07
C LYS A 49 13.39 -11.41 2.94
N VAL A 50 14.12 -11.68 1.86
CA VAL A 50 13.67 -12.58 0.78
C VAL A 50 14.35 -13.92 0.93
N VAL A 51 13.54 -14.97 1.11
CA VAL A 51 14.03 -16.35 1.20
C VAL A 51 13.94 -17.01 -0.16
N ASN A 52 15.00 -17.71 -0.56
CA ASN A 52 14.98 -18.58 -1.74
C ASN A 52 14.75 -20.01 -1.26
N GLU A 53 13.59 -20.57 -1.56
CA GLU A 53 13.28 -21.95 -1.21
C GLU A 53 14.11 -22.95 -2.04
N ARG A 54 14.28 -24.15 -1.49
CA ARG A 54 14.99 -25.25 -2.15
C ARG A 54 14.00 -26.36 -2.45
N ARG A 55 14.21 -27.10 -3.54
CA ARG A 55 13.47 -28.34 -3.79
C ARG A 55 13.77 -29.31 -2.66
N ASP A 56 12.72 -29.90 -2.10
CA ASP A 56 12.80 -30.97 -1.11
C ASP A 56 11.99 -32.16 -1.60
N THR A 57 12.63 -32.96 -2.45
CA THR A 57 12.02 -34.17 -3.02
C THR A 57 11.83 -35.27 -1.96
N ALA A 58 12.58 -35.24 -0.86
CA ALA A 58 12.47 -36.21 0.22
C ALA A 58 11.20 -35.99 1.06
N ALA A 59 10.79 -34.73 1.24
CA ALA A 59 9.54 -34.36 1.90
C ALA A 59 8.30 -34.39 0.96
N GLY A 60 8.46 -34.83 -0.29
CA GLY A 60 7.39 -34.80 -1.30
C GLY A 60 6.99 -33.39 -1.77
N ARG A 61 7.79 -32.36 -1.44
CA ARG A 61 7.51 -30.95 -1.75
C ARG A 61 8.14 -30.55 -3.06
N SER A 62 7.38 -30.75 -4.12
CA SER A 62 7.83 -30.54 -5.50
C SER A 62 7.84 -29.06 -5.93
N LEU A 63 6.95 -28.22 -5.37
CA LEU A 63 6.84 -26.80 -5.69
C LEU A 63 7.55 -25.87 -4.68
N GLY A 64 8.04 -26.41 -3.58
CA GLY A 64 8.46 -25.61 -2.42
C GLY A 64 7.31 -25.43 -1.43
N PHE A 65 7.63 -25.08 -0.20
CA PHE A 65 6.68 -25.11 0.91
C PHE A 65 5.53 -24.12 0.72
N PHE A 66 5.82 -22.86 0.36
CA PHE A 66 4.74 -21.87 0.28
C PHE A 66 3.80 -22.16 -0.89
N LEU A 67 4.31 -22.69 -2.00
CA LEU A 67 3.48 -23.06 -3.14
C LEU A 67 2.60 -24.26 -2.84
N ASP A 68 3.16 -25.28 -2.19
CA ASP A 68 2.38 -26.43 -1.73
C ASP A 68 1.26 -25.99 -0.77
N LEU A 69 1.50 -24.95 0.05
CA LEU A 69 0.48 -24.38 0.94
C LEU A 69 -0.57 -23.54 0.20
N ILE A 70 -0.15 -22.56 -0.62
CA ILE A 70 -1.05 -21.62 -1.31
C ILE A 70 -1.91 -22.35 -2.36
N PHE A 71 -1.32 -23.33 -3.06
CA PHE A 71 -2.01 -24.07 -4.11
C PHE A 71 -2.53 -25.44 -3.65
N ALA A 72 -2.48 -25.77 -2.36
CA ALA A 72 -2.94 -27.05 -1.80
C ALA A 72 -4.36 -27.42 -2.25
N SER A 73 -5.29 -26.46 -2.15
CA SER A 73 -6.70 -26.66 -2.52
C SER A 73 -6.88 -26.85 -4.02
N PHE A 74 -6.18 -26.09 -4.86
CA PHE A 74 -6.28 -26.18 -6.32
C PHE A 74 -5.65 -27.42 -6.90
N THR A 75 -4.57 -27.92 -6.29
CA THR A 75 -3.91 -29.12 -6.79
C THR A 75 -4.91 -30.28 -6.86
N LYS A 76 -5.86 -30.36 -5.90
CA LYS A 76 -6.95 -31.34 -5.89
C LYS A 76 -8.05 -31.07 -6.92
N GLU A 77 -8.33 -29.80 -7.21
CA GLU A 77 -9.40 -29.43 -8.14
C GLU A 77 -9.08 -29.75 -9.60
N PHE A 78 -7.80 -29.77 -9.97
CA PHE A 78 -7.38 -29.95 -11.36
C PHE A 78 -6.68 -31.30 -11.61
N THR A 79 -6.71 -32.23 -10.66
CA THR A 79 -6.14 -33.59 -10.87
C THR A 79 -6.87 -34.39 -11.95
N ASP A 80 -8.12 -34.04 -12.24
CA ASP A 80 -8.96 -34.65 -13.27
C ASP A 80 -8.64 -34.17 -14.69
N VAL A 81 -7.92 -33.05 -14.83
CA VAL A 81 -7.52 -32.48 -16.13
C VAL A 81 -6.14 -33.01 -16.50
N ALA A 82 -6.10 -34.01 -17.37
CA ALA A 82 -4.86 -34.50 -17.97
C ALA A 82 -4.26 -33.47 -18.94
N LEU A 83 -2.94 -33.33 -18.98
CA LEU A 83 -2.25 -32.41 -19.90
C LEU A 83 -2.59 -32.66 -21.37
N GLU A 84 -2.80 -33.93 -21.72
CA GLU A 84 -3.15 -34.39 -23.06
C GLU A 84 -4.57 -33.97 -23.46
N SER A 85 -5.45 -33.67 -22.49
CA SER A 85 -6.80 -33.19 -22.76
C SER A 85 -6.85 -31.70 -23.14
N LEU A 86 -5.72 -30.98 -23.03
CA LEU A 86 -5.63 -29.56 -23.33
C LEU A 86 -5.54 -29.33 -24.84
N ILE A 87 -6.70 -29.29 -25.48
CA ILE A 87 -6.85 -29.15 -26.93
C ILE A 87 -7.32 -27.73 -27.25
N VAL A 88 -6.70 -27.10 -28.25
CA VAL A 88 -7.11 -25.78 -28.78
C VAL A 88 -7.24 -25.82 -30.31
N PRO A 89 -8.04 -24.92 -30.91
CA PRO A 89 -8.02 -24.72 -32.36
C PRO A 89 -6.61 -24.34 -32.83
N LEU A 90 -6.17 -24.88 -33.96
CA LEU A 90 -4.85 -24.58 -34.52
C LEU A 90 -4.68 -23.09 -34.81
N SER A 91 -5.78 -22.40 -35.16
CA SER A 91 -5.81 -20.94 -35.37
C SER A 91 -5.45 -20.12 -34.12
N SER A 92 -5.53 -20.70 -32.92
CA SER A 92 -5.16 -20.03 -31.67
C SER A 92 -3.65 -20.00 -31.43
N ILE A 93 -2.86 -20.80 -32.15
CA ILE A 93 -1.40 -20.87 -32.02
C ILE A 93 -0.76 -20.10 -33.19
N PRO A 94 0.01 -19.03 -32.93
CA PRO A 94 0.75 -18.36 -33.99
C PRO A 94 1.71 -19.30 -34.69
N SER A 95 1.78 -19.26 -36.03
CA SER A 95 2.60 -20.17 -36.84
C SER A 95 4.08 -20.19 -36.41
N ALA A 96 4.62 -19.03 -36.01
CA ALA A 96 6.00 -18.88 -35.51
C ALA A 96 6.24 -19.54 -34.13
N ALA A 97 5.18 -19.78 -33.36
CA ALA A 97 5.25 -20.37 -32.03
C ALA A 97 5.11 -21.91 -32.06
N CYS A 98 4.91 -22.57 -33.21
CA CYS A 98 4.72 -24.03 -33.23
C CYS A 98 6.05 -24.81 -33.37
N ARG A 99 6.23 -25.89 -32.59
CA ARG A 99 7.46 -26.72 -32.56
C ARG A 99 7.50 -27.89 -33.55
N SER A 100 6.34 -28.45 -33.91
CA SER A 100 6.27 -29.75 -34.58
C SER A 100 5.61 -29.72 -35.97
N MET A 101 5.51 -28.55 -36.61
CA MET A 101 4.95 -28.44 -37.97
C MET A 101 6.00 -28.25 -39.07
N SER A 102 7.29 -28.43 -38.76
CA SER A 102 8.38 -28.37 -39.75
C SER A 102 8.61 -29.68 -40.51
N SER A 103 7.56 -30.25 -41.09
CA SER A 103 7.73 -31.17 -42.23
C SER A 103 6.49 -31.18 -43.12
N LYS A 104 6.57 -30.42 -44.21
CA LYS A 104 5.83 -30.62 -45.47
C LYS A 104 4.32 -30.89 -45.34
N SER A 105 3.51 -29.85 -45.14
CA SER A 105 2.11 -29.74 -45.60
C SER A 105 1.40 -28.59 -44.86
N HIS A 106 1.62 -27.34 -45.28
CA HIS A 106 0.88 -26.19 -44.73
C HIS A 106 0.08 -25.38 -45.73
N ASN A 107 -0.01 -25.83 -46.98
CA ASN A 107 -0.84 -25.13 -47.98
C ASN A 107 -2.30 -25.63 -48.03
N ASN A 108 -2.76 -26.52 -47.14
CA ASN A 108 -4.11 -27.10 -47.30
C ASN A 108 -4.82 -27.61 -46.02
N ARG A 109 -4.43 -27.20 -44.80
CA ARG A 109 -5.18 -27.56 -43.57
C ARG A 109 -6.09 -26.41 -43.15
N SER A 110 -7.39 -26.68 -43.02
CA SER A 110 -8.39 -25.67 -42.65
C SER A 110 -8.21 -25.22 -41.19
N GLY A 111 -8.46 -23.94 -40.88
CA GLY A 111 -8.33 -23.37 -39.54
C GLY A 111 -9.24 -23.96 -38.44
N SER A 112 -10.03 -24.97 -38.79
CA SER A 112 -10.91 -25.75 -37.92
C SER A 112 -10.25 -27.00 -37.29
N GLU A 113 -9.01 -27.35 -37.67
CA GLU A 113 -8.28 -28.46 -37.06
C GLU A 113 -7.87 -28.11 -35.61
N SER A 114 -8.02 -29.04 -34.68
CA SER A 114 -7.64 -28.86 -33.26
C SER A 114 -6.35 -29.59 -32.94
N ILE A 115 -5.56 -29.09 -31.99
CA ILE A 115 -4.26 -29.64 -31.61
C ILE A 115 -4.08 -29.71 -30.10
N GLU A 116 -3.42 -30.77 -29.63
CA GLU A 116 -2.99 -30.91 -28.23
C GLU A 116 -1.87 -29.91 -27.91
N LEU A 117 -2.03 -29.11 -26.86
CA LEU A 117 -1.02 -28.14 -26.41
C LEU A 117 0.25 -28.80 -25.86
N TYR A 118 0.15 -30.01 -25.32
CA TYR A 118 1.27 -30.75 -24.76
C TYR A 118 1.63 -31.97 -25.63
N ASP A 119 2.89 -32.07 -26.03
CA ASP A 119 3.43 -33.22 -26.74
C ASP A 119 3.94 -34.25 -25.73
N ARG A 120 3.17 -35.32 -25.54
CA ARG A 120 3.51 -36.42 -24.62
C ARG A 120 4.75 -37.19 -25.05
N GLU A 121 4.95 -37.41 -26.35
CA GLU A 121 6.08 -38.18 -26.88
C GLU A 121 7.39 -37.44 -26.60
N ASN A 122 7.39 -36.14 -26.87
CA ASN A 122 8.56 -35.28 -26.67
C ASN A 122 8.62 -34.63 -25.28
N LYS A 123 7.66 -34.94 -24.39
CA LYS A 123 7.51 -34.40 -23.03
C LYS A 123 7.67 -32.87 -22.97
N ARG A 124 7.00 -32.15 -23.87
CA ARG A 124 7.14 -30.69 -24.00
C ARG A 124 5.88 -30.03 -24.52
N TRP A 125 5.64 -28.79 -24.14
CA TRP A 125 4.62 -27.95 -24.77
C TRP A 125 4.91 -27.77 -26.27
N ARG A 126 3.86 -27.86 -27.10
CA ARG A 126 3.86 -27.53 -28.54
C ARG A 126 3.86 -26.02 -28.79
N TRP A 127 4.54 -25.28 -27.91
CA TRP A 127 4.73 -23.84 -27.97
C TRP A 127 6.22 -23.52 -27.85
N ASN A 128 6.78 -22.90 -28.87
CA ASN A 128 8.07 -22.23 -28.84
C ASN A 128 7.86 -20.92 -28.08
N LEU A 129 8.20 -20.91 -26.80
CA LEU A 129 8.60 -19.64 -26.22
C LEU A 129 9.79 -19.12 -27.08
N PRO A 130 9.80 -17.83 -27.43
CA PRO A 130 10.82 -17.23 -28.29
C PRO A 130 12.18 -17.24 -27.58
N LEU A 131 12.82 -18.40 -27.63
CA LEU A 131 14.05 -18.78 -26.94
C LEU A 131 15.26 -18.74 -27.88
N ILE A 132 15.05 -18.50 -29.17
CA ILE A 132 16.11 -18.61 -30.19
C ILE A 132 15.92 -17.48 -31.18
N ASP A 133 16.78 -16.45 -31.11
CA ASP A 133 17.10 -15.69 -32.32
C ASP A 133 18.09 -16.57 -33.08
N SER A 134 17.60 -17.50 -33.93
CA SER A 134 18.50 -18.24 -34.80
C SER A 134 19.04 -17.24 -35.83
N PRO A 135 20.36 -17.03 -35.94
CA PRO A 135 20.96 -16.19 -36.98
C PRO A 135 20.98 -16.93 -38.34
N SER A 136 19.91 -17.65 -38.68
CA SER A 136 19.84 -18.55 -39.83
C SER A 136 18.44 -18.58 -40.45
N ALA A 137 17.79 -17.42 -40.57
CA ALA A 137 16.81 -17.21 -41.63
C ALA A 137 17.53 -16.45 -42.75
N ILE A 138 18.17 -17.21 -43.64
CA ILE A 138 18.71 -16.70 -44.90
C ILE A 138 17.58 -15.97 -45.62
N GLN A 139 17.80 -14.69 -45.93
CA GLN A 139 17.03 -13.96 -46.93
C GLN A 139 17.10 -14.74 -48.25
N THR A 140 16.07 -15.50 -48.56
CA THR A 140 15.83 -16.00 -49.91
C THR A 140 14.35 -15.79 -50.24
N GLY A 141 14.11 -14.68 -50.95
CA GLY A 141 13.32 -14.67 -52.18
C GLY A 141 11.81 -14.90 -52.13
N SER A 142 11.13 -13.94 -52.75
CA SER A 142 9.77 -13.96 -53.30
C SER A 142 8.61 -13.71 -52.34
N GLU A 143 8.14 -12.47 -52.40
CA GLU A 143 6.81 -12.04 -52.02
C GLU A 143 5.75 -12.92 -52.73
N SER A 144 4.95 -13.64 -51.94
CA SER A 144 3.62 -14.03 -52.34
C SER A 144 2.65 -13.57 -51.25
N SER A 145 1.87 -12.57 -51.63
CA SER A 145 0.71 -12.06 -50.93
C SER A 145 -0.32 -13.17 -50.78
N ASP A 146 -0.62 -13.58 -49.54
CA ASP A 146 -1.94 -14.05 -49.07
C ASP A 146 -1.82 -14.60 -47.63
N ILE A 147 -1.40 -13.73 -46.69
CA ILE A 147 -1.57 -13.98 -45.25
C ILE A 147 -2.49 -12.87 -44.73
N PRO A 148 -3.56 -13.19 -43.97
CA PRO A 148 -4.43 -12.18 -43.38
C PRO A 148 -3.59 -11.16 -42.61
N SER A 149 -3.77 -9.87 -42.91
CA SER A 149 -3.01 -8.72 -42.44
C SER A 149 -3.03 -8.47 -40.92
N ASN A 150 -3.60 -9.40 -40.14
CA ASN A 150 -3.93 -9.23 -38.73
C ASN A 150 -2.90 -9.88 -37.78
N LEU A 151 -1.95 -10.67 -38.31
CA LEU A 151 -0.93 -11.41 -37.55
C LEU A 151 0.52 -10.96 -37.84
N GLN A 152 0.75 -9.67 -38.11
CA GLN A 152 2.10 -9.10 -38.05
C GLN A 152 2.69 -9.27 -36.64
N SER A 153 4.00 -9.58 -36.59
CA SER A 153 4.71 -10.30 -35.51
C SER A 153 4.35 -9.90 -34.07
N LEU A 154 3.62 -10.76 -33.35
CA LEU A 154 3.46 -10.66 -31.90
C LEU A 154 4.83 -10.59 -31.22
N SER A 155 5.03 -9.63 -30.33
CA SER A 155 6.25 -9.55 -29.51
C SER A 155 6.39 -10.78 -28.62
N SER A 156 7.61 -11.07 -28.16
CA SER A 156 7.87 -12.23 -27.31
C SER A 156 6.96 -12.32 -26.07
N LYS A 157 6.66 -11.18 -25.46
CA LYS A 157 5.82 -11.09 -24.25
C LYS A 157 4.34 -11.31 -24.56
N GLN A 158 3.86 -10.83 -25.70
CA GLN A 158 2.51 -11.12 -26.20
C GLN A 158 2.35 -12.61 -26.52
N GLN A 159 3.37 -13.27 -27.06
CA GLN A 159 3.34 -14.72 -27.29
C GLN A 159 3.27 -15.51 -25.98
N VAL A 160 3.97 -15.08 -24.92
CA VAL A 160 3.89 -15.70 -23.58
C VAL A 160 2.50 -15.52 -22.99
N ALA A 161 1.93 -14.31 -23.05
CA ALA A 161 0.58 -14.04 -22.53
C ALA A 161 -0.48 -14.86 -23.28
N LEU A 162 -0.35 -14.95 -24.61
CA LEU A 162 -1.23 -15.79 -25.43
C LEU A 162 -1.11 -17.27 -25.06
N PHE A 163 0.11 -17.78 -24.87
CA PHE A 163 0.32 -19.16 -24.43
C PHE A 163 -0.41 -19.46 -23.11
N PHE A 164 -0.26 -18.58 -22.12
CA PHE A 164 -0.93 -18.74 -20.83
C PHE A 164 -2.45 -18.72 -20.97
N ASN A 165 -2.98 -17.80 -21.78
CA ASN A 165 -4.41 -17.73 -22.06
C ASN A 165 -4.91 -18.99 -22.78
N CYS A 166 -4.19 -19.51 -23.78
CA CYS A 166 -4.54 -20.75 -24.48
C CYS A 166 -4.62 -21.95 -23.54
N ILE A 167 -3.72 -22.07 -22.55
CA ILE A 167 -3.84 -23.12 -21.51
C ILE A 167 -5.16 -22.96 -20.75
N THR A 168 -5.50 -21.75 -20.32
CA THR A 168 -6.74 -21.50 -19.56
C THR A 168 -8.00 -21.70 -20.42
N ASP A 169 -7.96 -21.38 -21.72
CA ASP A 169 -9.05 -21.68 -22.67
C ASP A 169 -9.24 -23.19 -22.82
N ALA A 170 -8.15 -23.93 -23.01
CA ALA A 170 -8.17 -25.38 -23.13
C ALA A 170 -8.74 -26.06 -21.88
N VAL A 171 -8.39 -25.58 -20.68
CA VAL A 171 -8.98 -26.04 -19.41
C VAL A 171 -10.49 -25.82 -19.38
N THR A 172 -10.93 -24.63 -19.82
CA THR A 172 -12.35 -24.29 -19.84
C THR A 172 -13.12 -25.20 -20.79
N ALA A 173 -12.57 -25.44 -21.98
CA ALA A 173 -13.14 -26.35 -22.97
C ALA A 173 -13.17 -27.81 -22.48
N SER A 174 -12.06 -28.31 -21.93
CA SER A 174 -11.95 -29.67 -21.37
C SER A 174 -12.96 -29.89 -20.24
N ARG A 175 -13.10 -28.92 -19.32
CA ARG A 175 -14.10 -28.99 -18.23
C ARG A 175 -15.54 -28.83 -18.71
N ALA A 176 -15.81 -28.08 -19.76
CA ALA A 176 -17.15 -28.03 -20.37
C ALA A 176 -17.55 -29.41 -20.92
N ASN A 177 -16.60 -30.13 -21.52
CA ASN A 177 -16.81 -31.48 -22.06
C ASN A 177 -16.97 -32.54 -20.95
N LEU A 178 -16.35 -32.36 -19.77
CA LEU A 178 -16.51 -33.25 -18.60
C LEU A 178 -17.87 -33.05 -17.87
N LYS A 179 -18.58 -31.94 -18.09
CA LYS A 179 -19.77 -31.51 -17.32
C LYS A 179 -21.13 -31.86 -17.93
N ALA A 180 -21.27 -33.07 -18.48
CA ALA A 180 -22.60 -33.70 -18.62
C ALA A 180 -23.20 -34.12 -17.25
N GLY A 181 -22.48 -33.94 -16.13
CA GLY A 181 -23.00 -34.16 -14.79
C GLY A 181 -22.30 -33.30 -13.73
N LYS A 182 -23.11 -32.49 -13.02
CA LYS A 182 -22.82 -31.66 -11.82
C LYS A 182 -22.31 -30.22 -12.03
N PHE A 183 -23.03 -29.32 -11.35
CA PHE A 183 -22.95 -27.86 -11.34
C PHE A 183 -21.62 -27.33 -10.82
N PHE A 184 -20.78 -26.77 -11.69
CA PHE A 184 -19.64 -25.92 -11.30
C PHE A 184 -19.29 -24.86 -12.38
N THR A 185 -20.22 -24.42 -13.23
CA THR A 185 -19.95 -23.39 -14.26
C THR A 185 -20.69 -22.07 -14.08
N LYS A 186 -21.55 -21.94 -13.06
CA LYS A 186 -22.05 -20.62 -12.64
C LYS A 186 -21.14 -20.07 -11.55
N GLY A 187 -20.25 -19.12 -11.91
CA GLY A 187 -19.61 -18.25 -10.92
C GLY A 187 -18.08 -18.23 -10.83
N LEU A 188 -17.33 -18.94 -11.69
CA LEU A 188 -15.88 -18.77 -11.70
C LEU A 188 -15.50 -17.51 -12.48
N HIS A 189 -15.18 -16.43 -11.77
CA HIS A 189 -14.49 -15.28 -12.35
C HIS A 189 -13.17 -15.77 -12.96
N ARG A 190 -13.03 -15.65 -14.29
CA ARG A 190 -11.81 -16.00 -15.00
C ARG A 190 -10.90 -14.77 -15.04
N ARG A 191 -9.60 -14.97 -14.87
CA ARG A 191 -8.57 -13.94 -15.10
C ARG A 191 -7.87 -14.15 -16.43
N GLN A 192 -7.34 -13.08 -17.01
CA GLN A 192 -6.64 -13.10 -18.29
C GLN A 192 -5.27 -12.45 -18.20
N TRP A 193 -4.28 -13.05 -18.87
CA TRP A 193 -2.94 -12.48 -19.01
C TRP A 193 -2.88 -11.48 -20.16
N LEU A 194 -2.35 -10.30 -19.90
CA LEU A 194 -2.14 -9.22 -20.86
C LEU A 194 -0.67 -8.82 -20.92
N ALA A 195 -0.22 -8.39 -22.10
CA ALA A 195 1.16 -7.93 -22.35
C ALA A 195 1.21 -6.53 -23.01
N ASN A 196 0.09 -5.81 -23.02
CA ASN A 196 -0.09 -4.53 -23.70
C ASN A 196 0.86 -3.46 -23.13
N TRP A 197 1.16 -3.52 -21.83
CA TRP A 197 2.09 -2.63 -21.12
C TRP A 197 3.55 -3.11 -21.12
N SER A 198 3.92 -4.09 -21.95
CA SER A 198 5.33 -4.54 -22.04
C SER A 198 6.29 -3.47 -22.60
N LYS A 199 5.73 -2.44 -23.25
CA LYS A 199 6.43 -1.30 -23.87
C LYS A 199 6.07 0.05 -23.25
N THR A 200 4.98 0.14 -22.49
CA THR A 200 4.46 1.38 -21.90
C THR A 200 4.28 1.23 -20.40
N SER A 201 4.42 2.31 -19.64
CA SER A 201 4.28 2.26 -18.19
C SER A 201 2.82 2.19 -17.77
N LEU A 202 2.53 1.43 -16.71
CA LEU A 202 1.23 1.49 -16.05
C LEU A 202 1.13 2.76 -15.18
N PRO A 203 0.01 3.51 -15.26
CA PRO A 203 -0.26 4.60 -14.34
C PRO A 203 -0.59 4.04 -12.94
N GLY A 204 -0.31 4.81 -11.89
CA GLY A 204 -0.58 4.44 -10.50
C GLY A 204 -0.47 5.62 -9.53
N SER A 205 -0.73 5.39 -8.25
CA SER A 205 -0.84 6.46 -7.24
C SER A 205 0.49 7.13 -6.85
N THR A 206 1.61 6.47 -7.15
CA THR A 206 2.95 6.89 -6.73
C THR A 206 3.64 7.84 -7.72
N GLY A 207 3.13 7.94 -8.95
CA GLY A 207 3.76 8.71 -10.02
C GLY A 207 5.02 8.06 -10.62
N TYR A 208 5.39 6.84 -10.23
CA TYR A 208 6.50 6.12 -10.82
C TYR A 208 6.09 5.37 -12.09
N PHE A 209 6.83 5.59 -13.17
CA PHE A 209 6.60 4.96 -14.46
C PHE A 209 7.30 3.60 -14.53
N ARG A 210 6.53 2.51 -14.46
CA ARG A 210 7.03 1.15 -14.63
C ARG A 210 6.18 0.35 -15.61
N LYS A 211 6.86 -0.40 -16.47
CA LYS A 211 6.26 -1.30 -17.46
C LYS A 211 6.34 -2.75 -16.96
N PRO A 212 5.22 -3.46 -16.70
CA PRO A 212 5.24 -4.90 -16.50
C PRO A 212 5.37 -5.63 -17.83
N ASP A 213 6.04 -6.78 -17.88
CA ASP A 213 6.07 -7.57 -19.11
C ASP A 213 4.72 -8.23 -19.38
N LEU A 214 4.15 -8.81 -18.33
CA LEU A 214 2.84 -9.43 -18.33
C LEU A 214 2.10 -9.07 -17.02
N VAL A 215 0.78 -8.93 -17.12
CA VAL A 215 -0.11 -8.76 -15.96
C VAL A 215 -1.29 -9.70 -16.07
N LEU A 216 -1.70 -10.29 -14.96
CA LEU A 216 -2.94 -11.02 -14.83
C LEU A 216 -4.01 -10.08 -14.28
N VAL A 217 -5.13 -9.93 -14.97
CA VAL A 217 -6.25 -9.08 -14.55
C VAL A 217 -7.55 -9.88 -14.50
N ASP A 218 -8.52 -9.42 -13.71
CA ASP A 218 -9.87 -9.99 -13.75
C ASP A 218 -10.47 -9.74 -15.15
N ASN A 219 -11.16 -10.74 -15.73
CA ASN A 219 -11.75 -10.67 -17.08
C ASN A 219 -13.09 -9.90 -17.04
N ASP A 220 -13.05 -8.67 -16.54
CA ASP A 220 -14.17 -7.75 -16.52
C ASP A 220 -14.17 -6.92 -17.83
N ALA A 221 -15.33 -6.37 -18.21
CA ALA A 221 -15.49 -5.54 -19.41
C ALA A 221 -14.83 -4.15 -19.29
N MET A 222 -13.60 -4.09 -18.75
CA MET A 222 -12.79 -2.89 -18.67
C MET A 222 -12.06 -2.66 -19.99
N SER A 223 -12.02 -1.42 -20.44
CA SER A 223 -11.14 -1.03 -21.55
C SER A 223 -9.69 -1.27 -21.14
N HIS A 224 -8.88 -1.81 -22.06
CA HIS A 224 -7.44 -1.94 -21.82
C HIS A 224 -6.83 -0.61 -21.38
N ASP A 225 -7.23 0.53 -21.95
CA ASP A 225 -6.67 1.84 -21.63
C ASP A 225 -6.96 2.32 -20.19
N GLU A 226 -7.86 1.65 -19.46
CA GLU A 226 -8.20 1.95 -18.07
C GLU A 226 -7.40 1.12 -17.05
N ILE A 227 -6.49 0.24 -17.50
CA ILE A 227 -5.67 -0.58 -16.62
C ILE A 227 -4.56 0.27 -15.96
N THR A 228 -4.54 0.24 -14.63
CA THR A 228 -3.56 0.88 -13.75
C THR A 228 -2.93 -0.14 -12.80
N TRP A 229 -2.02 0.27 -11.91
CA TRP A 229 -1.51 -0.57 -10.83
C TRP A 229 -2.59 -1.10 -9.84
N LEU A 230 -3.84 -0.60 -9.90
CA LEU A 230 -5.01 -1.16 -9.19
C LEU A 230 -5.56 -2.47 -9.79
N SER A 231 -5.20 -2.77 -11.04
CA SER A 231 -5.82 -3.86 -11.81
C SER A 231 -5.07 -5.18 -11.68
N PRO A 232 -3.73 -5.23 -11.84
CA PRO A 232 -2.96 -6.47 -11.77
C PRO A 232 -3.20 -7.25 -10.48
N LYS A 233 -3.50 -8.53 -10.63
CA LYS A 233 -3.64 -9.52 -9.56
C LYS A 233 -2.37 -10.32 -9.38
N VAL A 234 -1.65 -10.53 -10.49
CA VAL A 234 -0.31 -11.14 -10.53
C VAL A 234 0.50 -10.42 -11.59
N ILE A 235 1.78 -10.20 -11.32
CA ILE A 235 2.74 -9.66 -12.29
C ILE A 235 3.64 -10.77 -12.83
N ALA A 236 4.09 -10.67 -14.07
CA ALA A 236 5.04 -11.62 -14.61
C ALA A 236 6.12 -10.93 -15.46
N GLU A 237 7.36 -11.40 -15.31
CA GLU A 237 8.54 -10.93 -16.02
C GLU A 237 9.13 -12.04 -16.87
N TYR A 238 9.57 -11.70 -18.08
CA TYR A 238 10.15 -12.65 -19.03
C TYR A 238 11.51 -12.17 -19.50
N THR A 239 12.52 -13.03 -19.38
CA THR A 239 13.87 -12.77 -19.87
C THR A 239 14.48 -14.00 -20.53
N LYS A 240 15.40 -13.76 -21.47
CA LYS A 240 16.28 -14.79 -22.06
C LYS A 240 17.54 -15.01 -21.20
N GLU A 241 17.79 -14.14 -20.23
CA GLU A 241 18.95 -14.26 -19.35
C GLU A 241 18.69 -15.27 -18.23
N THR A 242 19.77 -15.81 -17.65
CA THR A 242 19.64 -16.68 -16.48
C THR A 242 19.20 -15.86 -15.26
N PHE A 243 18.23 -16.37 -14.50
CA PHE A 243 17.78 -15.72 -13.27
C PHE A 243 18.89 -15.71 -12.22
N GLN A 244 19.12 -14.54 -11.61
CA GLN A 244 19.88 -14.39 -10.37
C GLN A 244 19.08 -13.44 -9.47
N PRO A 245 18.97 -13.69 -8.15
CA PRO A 245 18.19 -12.80 -7.28
C PRO A 245 18.61 -11.32 -7.36
N ALA A 246 19.92 -11.06 -7.52
CA ALA A 246 20.46 -9.70 -7.65
C ALA A 246 20.42 -9.14 -9.09
N SER A 247 20.01 -9.93 -10.09
CA SER A 247 19.92 -9.46 -11.47
C SER A 247 18.70 -8.54 -11.66
N TRP A 248 18.65 -7.93 -12.84
CA TRP A 248 17.60 -6.98 -13.18
C TRP A 248 16.19 -7.56 -13.02
N ILE A 249 15.95 -8.82 -13.40
CA ILE A 249 14.63 -9.47 -13.30
C ILE A 249 14.17 -9.65 -11.84
N GLY A 250 15.10 -9.85 -10.89
CA GLY A 250 14.77 -9.87 -9.47
C GLY A 250 14.35 -8.49 -8.97
N LYS A 251 15.20 -7.48 -9.21
CA LYS A 251 14.96 -6.09 -8.77
C LYS A 251 13.67 -5.48 -9.34
N THR A 252 13.41 -5.71 -10.63
CA THR A 252 12.19 -5.23 -11.27
C THR A 252 10.95 -5.92 -10.70
N MET A 253 11.03 -7.21 -10.35
CA MET A 253 9.93 -7.94 -9.71
C MET A 253 9.61 -7.34 -8.34
N ASP A 254 10.64 -7.12 -7.51
CA ASP A 254 10.49 -6.52 -6.19
C ASP A 254 9.80 -5.15 -6.26
N THR A 255 10.28 -4.26 -7.15
CA THR A 255 9.70 -2.92 -7.33
C THR A 255 8.27 -2.96 -7.85
N LYS A 256 7.93 -3.91 -8.72
CA LYS A 256 6.56 -4.03 -9.25
C LYS A 256 5.60 -4.61 -8.21
N ALA A 257 6.04 -5.59 -7.42
CA ALA A 257 5.26 -6.10 -6.30
C ALA A 257 4.96 -4.99 -5.28
N TYR A 258 5.96 -4.15 -4.98
CA TYR A 258 5.78 -2.94 -4.19
C TYR A 258 4.68 -2.01 -4.75
N LEU A 259 4.73 -1.71 -6.06
CA LEU A 259 3.75 -0.82 -6.70
C LEU A 259 2.32 -1.39 -6.64
N VAL A 260 2.17 -2.71 -6.80
CA VAL A 260 0.87 -3.38 -6.64
C VAL A 260 0.39 -3.24 -5.20
N LEU A 261 1.24 -3.51 -4.20
CA LEU A 261 0.84 -3.44 -2.79
C LEU A 261 0.50 -2.01 -2.35
N VAL A 262 1.15 -0.98 -2.89
CA VAL A 262 0.82 0.41 -2.59
C VAL A 262 -0.53 0.83 -3.16
N ASP A 263 -0.83 0.42 -4.39
CA ASP A 263 -2.11 0.77 -5.01
C ASP A 263 -3.25 -0.15 -4.54
N GLN A 264 -2.94 -1.38 -4.12
CA GLN A 264 -3.90 -2.37 -3.59
C GLN A 264 -3.50 -2.84 -2.18
N PRO A 265 -3.48 -1.94 -1.18
CA PRO A 265 -2.97 -2.24 0.16
C PRO A 265 -3.83 -3.26 0.94
N TRP A 266 -5.05 -3.54 0.47
CA TRP A 266 -5.93 -4.58 1.02
C TRP A 266 -5.56 -6.01 0.57
N GLN A 267 -4.48 -6.18 -0.21
CA GLN A 267 -3.90 -7.49 -0.48
C GLN A 267 -2.98 -7.90 0.68
N ARG A 268 -3.19 -9.11 1.20
CA ARG A 268 -2.39 -9.73 2.26
C ARG A 268 -1.00 -10.12 1.77
N PHE A 269 -0.91 -10.54 0.50
CA PHE A 269 0.34 -10.86 -0.17
C PHE A 269 0.19 -10.68 -1.68
N ILE A 270 1.31 -10.49 -2.38
CA ILE A 270 1.40 -10.39 -3.84
C ILE A 270 2.12 -11.62 -4.39
N LEU A 271 1.57 -12.19 -5.46
CA LEU A 271 2.26 -13.20 -6.27
C LEU A 271 2.88 -12.55 -7.52
N GLY A 272 4.03 -13.06 -7.92
CA GLY A 272 4.69 -12.70 -9.17
C GLY A 272 5.30 -13.93 -9.86
N LEU A 273 5.51 -13.88 -11.17
CA LEU A 273 6.14 -14.96 -11.94
C LEU A 273 7.39 -14.43 -12.63
N SER A 274 8.55 -15.08 -12.45
CA SER A 274 9.71 -14.82 -13.31
C SER A 274 10.01 -16.01 -14.19
N ILE A 275 10.09 -15.76 -15.50
CA ILE A 275 10.42 -16.77 -16.50
C ILE A 275 11.76 -16.37 -17.10
N ALA A 276 12.79 -17.13 -16.75
CA ALA A 276 14.14 -17.00 -17.28
C ALA A 276 14.41 -18.18 -18.20
N ASN A 277 14.48 -17.94 -19.51
CA ASN A 277 14.45 -18.99 -20.52
C ASN A 277 13.19 -19.87 -20.39
N CYS A 278 13.36 -21.13 -19.97
CA CYS A 278 12.27 -22.08 -19.73
C CYS A 278 12.02 -22.33 -18.24
N ASP A 279 12.73 -21.62 -17.35
CA ASP A 279 12.62 -21.85 -15.91
C ASP A 279 11.69 -20.81 -15.31
N LEU A 280 10.56 -21.28 -14.80
CA LEU A 280 9.61 -20.47 -14.04
C LEU A 280 9.98 -20.48 -12.55
N ARG A 281 9.81 -19.34 -11.90
CA ARG A 281 9.77 -19.19 -10.44
C ARG A 281 8.54 -18.39 -10.06
N VAL A 282 7.95 -18.74 -8.93
CA VAL A 282 6.90 -17.94 -8.29
C VAL A 282 7.56 -17.11 -7.20
N HIS A 283 7.25 -15.83 -7.21
CA HIS A 283 7.61 -14.87 -6.19
C HIS A 283 6.41 -14.61 -5.30
N PHE A 284 6.66 -14.48 -4.02
CA PHE A 284 5.69 -14.17 -3.00
C PHE A 284 6.23 -12.99 -2.19
N TYR A 285 5.39 -11.98 -1.93
CA TYR A 285 5.73 -10.83 -1.10
C TYR A 285 4.58 -10.52 -0.15
N ASP A 286 4.88 -10.27 1.11
CA ASP A 286 3.93 -9.83 2.14
C ASP A 286 4.54 -8.69 2.98
N HIS A 287 3.85 -8.28 4.05
CA HIS A 287 4.32 -7.22 4.94
C HIS A 287 5.49 -7.60 5.88
N SER A 288 6.02 -8.82 5.77
CA SER A 288 7.18 -9.33 6.52
C SER A 288 8.39 -9.63 5.62
N GLY A 289 8.22 -9.72 4.30
CA GLY A 289 9.30 -9.95 3.35
C GLY A 289 8.83 -10.72 2.13
N GLY A 290 9.68 -11.60 1.62
CA GLY A 290 9.34 -12.41 0.45
C GLY A 290 9.87 -13.83 0.49
N ALA A 291 9.34 -14.63 -0.44
CA ALA A 291 9.82 -15.96 -0.74
C ALA A 291 9.85 -16.14 -2.27
N ILE A 292 10.86 -16.87 -2.75
CA ILE A 292 11.00 -17.24 -4.16
C ILE A 292 11.05 -18.76 -4.22
N SER A 293 10.18 -19.35 -5.03
CA SER A 293 10.13 -20.79 -5.22
C SER A 293 11.45 -21.31 -5.83
N PRO A 294 11.73 -22.62 -5.74
CA PRO A 294 12.73 -23.22 -6.60
C PRO A 294 12.39 -22.97 -8.07
N ALA A 295 13.40 -23.04 -8.93
CA ALA A 295 13.19 -23.03 -10.37
C ALA A 295 12.49 -24.33 -10.81
N PHE A 296 11.57 -24.22 -11.74
CA PHE A 296 11.00 -25.38 -12.42
C PHE A 296 10.89 -25.15 -13.91
N ASN A 297 11.31 -26.14 -14.67
CA ASN A 297 11.38 -26.02 -16.11
C ASN A 297 9.99 -26.26 -16.67
N ILE A 298 9.42 -25.31 -17.41
CA ILE A 298 8.04 -25.38 -17.87
C ILE A 298 7.75 -26.61 -18.75
N HIS A 299 8.77 -27.21 -19.38
CA HIS A 299 8.62 -28.43 -20.18
C HIS A 299 8.81 -29.69 -19.34
N ALA A 300 9.90 -29.77 -18.56
CA ALA A 300 10.19 -30.95 -17.75
C ALA A 300 9.20 -31.11 -16.57
N ASP A 301 8.79 -29.99 -15.97
CA ASP A 301 7.84 -29.89 -14.86
C ASP A 301 6.46 -29.39 -15.38
N ALA A 302 6.03 -29.86 -16.56
CA ALA A 302 4.86 -29.33 -17.27
C ALA A 302 3.56 -29.38 -16.46
N GLN A 303 3.37 -30.42 -15.65
CA GLN A 303 2.21 -30.56 -14.77
C GLN A 303 2.15 -29.42 -13.73
N HIS A 304 3.29 -29.11 -13.11
CA HIS A 304 3.41 -28.01 -12.14
C HIS A 304 3.18 -26.65 -12.79
N PHE A 305 3.78 -26.43 -13.96
CA PHE A 305 3.57 -25.21 -14.73
C PHE A 305 2.07 -25.02 -15.07
N PHE A 306 1.42 -26.07 -15.58
CA PHE A 306 -0.02 -26.09 -15.84
C PHE A 306 -0.83 -25.72 -14.60
N PHE A 307 -0.58 -26.39 -13.47
CA PHE A 307 -1.32 -26.15 -12.23
C PHE A 307 -1.20 -24.71 -11.76
N ILE A 308 0.00 -24.11 -11.83
CA ILE A 308 0.21 -22.72 -11.43
C ILE A 308 -0.58 -21.77 -12.34
N ILE A 309 -0.50 -21.93 -13.67
CA ILE A 309 -1.25 -21.07 -14.60
C ILE A 309 -2.76 -21.20 -14.38
N ALA A 310 -3.27 -22.42 -14.19
CA ALA A 310 -4.68 -22.67 -13.90
C ALA A 310 -5.11 -22.09 -12.54
N ALA A 311 -4.33 -22.32 -11.48
CA ALA A 311 -4.63 -21.81 -10.14
C ALA A 311 -4.67 -20.28 -10.10
N LEU A 312 -3.76 -19.60 -10.79
CA LEU A 312 -3.79 -18.15 -10.87
C LEU A 312 -5.00 -17.63 -11.67
N ALA A 313 -5.35 -18.29 -12.77
CA ALA A 313 -6.44 -17.86 -13.64
C ALA A 313 -7.85 -18.12 -13.06
N PHE A 314 -8.01 -19.20 -12.29
CA PHE A 314 -9.30 -19.69 -11.80
C PHE A 314 -9.44 -19.66 -10.28
N GLY A 315 -8.36 -19.44 -9.56
CA GLY A 315 -8.35 -19.52 -8.11
C GLY A 315 -9.18 -18.43 -7.44
N CYS A 316 -9.75 -18.77 -6.27
CA CYS A 316 -10.50 -17.79 -5.49
C CYS A 316 -9.59 -16.62 -5.09
N ARG A 317 -10.21 -15.46 -4.79
CA ARG A 317 -9.46 -14.23 -4.48
C ARG A 317 -8.51 -14.42 -3.28
N ALA A 318 -8.86 -15.26 -2.30
CA ALA A 318 -7.99 -15.56 -1.16
C ALA A 318 -6.64 -16.15 -1.58
N SER A 319 -6.65 -17.02 -2.59
CA SER A 319 -5.47 -17.77 -3.04
C SER A 319 -4.48 -16.96 -3.86
N ILE A 320 -4.92 -15.80 -4.34
CA ILE A 320 -4.07 -14.79 -4.98
C ILE A 320 -3.88 -13.56 -4.08
N GLY A 321 -4.03 -13.75 -2.76
CA GLY A 321 -3.60 -12.77 -1.77
C GLY A 321 -4.64 -11.77 -1.31
N PHE A 322 -5.89 -11.84 -1.76
CA PHE A 322 -6.93 -10.95 -1.26
C PHE A 322 -7.45 -11.41 0.09
N ASP A 323 -7.85 -10.44 0.91
CA ASP A 323 -8.71 -10.68 2.05
C ASP A 323 -10.18 -10.70 1.57
N LEU A 324 -10.91 -11.77 1.89
CA LEU A 324 -12.31 -11.96 1.50
C LEU A 324 -13.30 -11.14 2.33
N THR A 325 -12.82 -10.55 3.42
CA THR A 325 -13.62 -9.76 4.34
C THR A 325 -13.60 -8.27 4.01
N VAL A 326 -12.84 -7.86 2.99
CA VAL A 326 -12.81 -6.49 2.46
C VAL A 326 -13.01 -6.50 0.95
N GLU A 327 -13.88 -5.64 0.48
CA GLU A 327 -14.17 -5.44 -0.93
C GLU A 327 -14.10 -3.95 -1.24
N ILE A 328 -13.30 -3.57 -2.23
CA ILE A 328 -13.19 -2.19 -2.69
C ILE A 328 -13.48 -2.15 -4.18
N HIS A 329 -14.43 -1.29 -4.55
CA HIS A 329 -14.80 -0.96 -5.90
C HIS A 329 -14.28 0.45 -6.19
N PRO A 330 -13.03 0.60 -6.65
CA PRO A 330 -12.52 1.92 -6.99
C PRO A 330 -13.43 2.55 -8.06
N PRO A 331 -13.83 3.82 -7.91
CA PRO A 331 -14.60 4.48 -8.95
C PRO A 331 -13.81 4.49 -10.27
N PRO A 332 -14.48 4.33 -11.43
CA PRO A 332 -13.82 4.39 -12.74
C PRO A 332 -12.97 5.66 -12.85
N LEU A 333 -11.80 5.57 -13.48
CA LEU A 333 -10.82 6.68 -13.59
C LEU A 333 -11.41 7.99 -14.13
N LYS A 334 -12.56 7.94 -14.81
CA LYS A 334 -13.33 9.12 -15.26
C LYS A 334 -13.75 10.05 -14.10
N GLY A 335 -13.70 9.59 -12.85
CA GLY A 335 -14.10 10.33 -11.65
C GLY A 335 -12.98 10.79 -10.72
N ARG A 336 -11.70 10.46 -10.98
CA ARG A 336 -10.61 11.09 -10.23
C ARG A 336 -10.58 12.55 -10.69
N ARG A 337 -11.23 13.45 -9.92
CA ARG A 337 -11.21 14.89 -10.17
C ARG A 337 -9.76 15.27 -10.42
N ARG A 338 -9.43 15.56 -11.69
CA ARG A 338 -8.20 16.21 -12.09
C ARG A 338 -8.00 17.37 -11.12
N SER A 339 -6.84 17.47 -10.50
CA SER A 339 -6.58 18.63 -9.65
C SER A 339 -6.78 19.88 -10.53
N ALA A 340 -7.40 20.93 -9.97
CA ALA A 340 -7.75 22.13 -10.74
C ALA A 340 -6.53 22.81 -11.42
N ARG A 341 -5.29 22.39 -11.09
CA ARG A 341 -4.06 22.83 -11.73
C ARG A 341 -3.83 22.25 -13.14
N GLU A 342 -4.30 21.06 -13.44
CA GLU A 342 -4.05 20.41 -14.74
C GLU A 342 -5.04 20.83 -15.83
N ILE A 343 -6.18 21.41 -15.46
CA ILE A 343 -7.17 21.96 -16.42
C ILE A 343 -6.70 23.33 -16.97
N ALA A 344 -5.89 24.07 -16.21
CA ALA A 344 -5.37 25.36 -16.65
C ALA A 344 -4.29 25.25 -17.75
N SER A 345 -3.66 24.08 -17.92
CA SER A 345 -2.60 23.86 -18.92
C SER A 345 -3.08 23.18 -20.21
N SER A 346 -4.31 22.67 -20.28
CA SER A 346 -4.84 21.99 -21.46
C SER A 346 -5.90 22.77 -22.23
N ALA A 347 -6.17 24.02 -21.89
CA ALA A 347 -7.08 24.89 -22.63
C ALA A 347 -6.30 25.73 -23.66
N LYS A 348 -6.00 25.12 -24.81
CA LYS A 348 -5.90 25.83 -26.09
C LYS A 348 -6.75 25.06 -27.10
N GLU A 349 -7.88 25.68 -27.41
CA GLU A 349 -8.70 25.67 -28.65
C GLU A 349 -8.39 24.56 -29.68
N THR A 350 -9.39 23.83 -30.18
CA THR A 350 -10.42 24.39 -31.08
C THR A 350 -11.64 23.47 -31.22
N ASP A 351 -12.80 24.13 -31.24
CA ASP A 351 -14.06 23.91 -31.99
C ASP A 351 -14.37 22.53 -32.59
N ASP A 352 -15.49 21.95 -32.14
CA ASP A 352 -16.63 21.64 -33.02
C ASP A 352 -17.92 21.37 -32.20
N ASP A 353 -19.03 21.89 -32.71
CA ASP A 353 -20.40 21.96 -32.16
C ASP A 353 -21.11 20.57 -32.11
N PRO A 354 -22.04 20.28 -31.18
CA PRO A 354 -22.72 18.99 -31.12
C PRO A 354 -24.11 19.01 -31.78
N ASP A 355 -24.41 17.99 -32.57
CA ASP A 355 -25.78 17.70 -33.04
C ASP A 355 -26.46 16.67 -32.10
N PRO A 356 -27.71 16.89 -31.64
CA PRO A 356 -28.40 16.01 -30.70
C PRO A 356 -29.51 15.19 -31.37
N THR A 357 -29.42 13.86 -31.31
CA THR A 357 -30.52 12.89 -31.46
C THR A 357 -29.92 11.51 -31.07
N GLU A 358 -30.55 10.56 -30.40
CA GLU A 358 -31.95 10.18 -30.34
C GLU A 358 -32.20 9.19 -29.17
N GLU A 359 -33.47 8.99 -28.86
CA GLU A 359 -34.03 8.29 -27.71
C GLU A 359 -34.05 6.75 -27.76
N GLN A 360 -34.06 6.16 -26.54
CA GLN A 360 -34.86 5.01 -26.07
C GLN A 360 -34.87 3.69 -26.88
N THR A 361 -34.55 2.57 -26.21
CA THR A 361 -35.56 1.63 -25.65
C THR A 361 -34.89 0.37 -25.10
N ALA A 362 -35.21 0.04 -23.86
CA ALA A 362 -34.87 -1.24 -23.22
C ALA A 362 -36.09 -2.17 -23.26
N SER A 363 -35.85 -3.46 -23.48
CA SER A 363 -36.81 -4.52 -23.12
C SER A 363 -36.08 -5.65 -22.39
N THR A 364 -36.64 -6.09 -21.26
CA THR A 364 -36.16 -7.17 -20.41
C THR A 364 -37.32 -8.14 -20.17
N PRO A 365 -37.11 -9.46 -20.08
CA PRO A 365 -38.05 -10.37 -19.45
C PRO A 365 -37.63 -10.74 -18.00
N SER A 366 -38.65 -10.74 -17.14
CA SER A 366 -38.78 -11.14 -15.72
C SER A 366 -38.61 -12.68 -15.48
N TYR A 367 -38.30 -13.30 -14.32
CA TYR A 367 -38.55 -13.18 -12.85
C TYR A 367 -37.52 -14.11 -12.09
N PRO A 368 -37.51 -14.36 -10.74
CA PRO A 368 -38.26 -13.80 -9.61
C PRO A 368 -37.39 -13.24 -8.44
N LYS A 369 -38.08 -12.53 -7.54
CA LYS A 369 -37.60 -11.79 -6.35
C LYS A 369 -37.46 -12.71 -5.12
N TYR A 370 -36.39 -12.54 -4.34
CA TYR A 370 -36.45 -12.14 -2.90
C TYR A 370 -35.04 -11.89 -2.33
N PHE A 371 -34.61 -10.64 -2.36
CA PHE A 371 -33.82 -9.97 -1.30
C PHE A 371 -34.37 -8.53 -1.27
N PRO A 372 -34.58 -7.91 -0.10
CA PRO A 372 -35.03 -6.53 -0.07
C PRO A 372 -33.98 -5.68 -0.81
N PRO A 373 -34.39 -4.76 -1.70
CA PRO A 373 -33.43 -3.86 -2.34
C PRO A 373 -32.75 -3.02 -1.25
N PRO A 374 -31.46 -2.64 -1.39
CA PRO A 374 -30.96 -1.52 -0.62
C PRO A 374 -31.94 -0.36 -0.90
N SER A 375 -32.49 0.20 0.17
CA SER A 375 -33.27 1.42 0.15
C SER A 375 -32.65 2.37 -0.88
N SER A 376 -33.47 2.83 -1.83
CA SER A 376 -33.11 3.82 -2.86
C SER A 376 -32.04 4.77 -2.33
N PRO A 377 -30.88 4.93 -3.01
CA PRO A 377 -29.78 5.70 -2.46
C PRO A 377 -30.29 7.09 -2.11
N ASN A 378 -30.25 7.43 -0.83
CA ASN A 378 -30.51 8.79 -0.41
C ASN A 378 -29.48 9.67 -1.14
N PRO A 379 -29.89 10.56 -2.07
CA PRO A 379 -28.95 11.35 -2.88
C PRO A 379 -28.07 12.27 -2.03
N ASP A 380 -28.38 12.47 -0.75
CA ASP A 380 -27.58 13.25 0.19
C ASP A 380 -26.46 12.46 0.89
N LEU A 381 -26.45 11.12 0.78
CA LEU A 381 -25.43 10.29 1.43
C LEU A 381 -24.20 10.08 0.51
N PRO A 382 -22.97 10.14 1.05
CA PRO A 382 -21.77 9.85 0.28
C PRO A 382 -21.81 8.47 -0.39
N PRO A 383 -21.22 8.32 -1.59
CA PRO A 383 -21.19 7.04 -2.29
C PRO A 383 -20.38 6.00 -1.50
N VAL A 384 -20.85 4.75 -1.54
CA VAL A 384 -20.17 3.62 -0.95
C VAL A 384 -19.16 3.08 -1.97
N ILE A 385 -17.88 3.02 -1.59
CA ILE A 385 -16.78 2.53 -2.44
C ILE A 385 -16.41 1.08 -2.11
N GLY A 386 -17.01 0.48 -1.09
CA GLY A 386 -16.66 -0.88 -0.68
C GLY A 386 -17.36 -1.32 0.60
N LYS A 387 -16.97 -2.49 1.09
CA LYS A 387 -17.43 -3.04 2.38
C LYS A 387 -16.27 -3.69 3.11
N ILE A 388 -16.30 -3.64 4.44
CA ILE A 388 -15.30 -4.29 5.30
C ILE A 388 -15.99 -4.98 6.47
N ARG A 389 -15.61 -6.23 6.74
CA ARG A 389 -16.06 -6.97 7.91
C ARG A 389 -15.12 -6.74 9.08
N VAL A 390 -15.71 -6.42 10.22
CA VAL A 390 -15.02 -6.22 11.47
C VAL A 390 -15.83 -6.95 12.55
N GLY A 391 -15.31 -8.08 13.02
CA GLY A 391 -16.11 -9.05 13.78
C GLY A 391 -17.24 -9.63 12.94
N ASP A 392 -18.45 -9.57 13.49
CA ASP A 392 -19.68 -10.02 12.83
C ASP A 392 -20.38 -8.90 12.04
N ILE A 393 -19.81 -7.69 12.03
CA ILE A 393 -20.43 -6.50 11.46
C ILE A 393 -19.78 -6.15 10.13
N TYR A 394 -20.61 -5.87 9.11
CA TYR A 394 -20.16 -5.30 7.85
C TYR A 394 -20.39 -3.79 7.83
N TYR A 395 -19.31 -3.04 7.65
CA TYR A 395 -19.33 -1.59 7.49
C TYR A 395 -19.29 -1.22 6.00
N GLU A 396 -20.03 -0.18 5.62
CA GLU A 396 -19.93 0.43 4.29
C GLU A 396 -18.69 1.32 4.24
N ILE A 397 -17.73 1.05 3.35
CA ILE A 397 -16.57 1.92 3.15
C ILE A 397 -17.01 3.12 2.32
N ILE A 398 -16.77 4.31 2.86
CA ILE A 398 -17.10 5.59 2.24
C ILE A 398 -15.86 6.21 1.59
N ASP A 399 -14.72 6.14 2.28
CA ASP A 399 -13.45 6.71 1.79
C ASP A 399 -12.24 5.98 2.40
N ILE A 400 -11.08 6.10 1.75
CA ILE A 400 -9.79 5.68 2.30
C ILE A 400 -9.11 6.94 2.86
N LEU A 401 -9.13 7.11 4.18
CA LEU A 401 -8.56 8.26 4.87
C LEU A 401 -7.03 8.24 4.86
N PHE A 402 -6.44 7.05 4.93
CA PHE A 402 -5.00 6.86 4.99
C PHE A 402 -4.60 5.52 4.40
N SER A 403 -3.45 5.46 3.74
CA SER A 403 -2.75 4.22 3.43
C SER A 403 -1.25 4.45 3.54
N SER A 404 -0.57 3.60 4.29
CA SER A 404 0.89 3.58 4.34
C SER A 404 1.46 3.14 2.99
N THR A 405 2.68 3.56 2.67
CA THR A 405 3.36 3.15 1.42
C THR A 405 4.65 2.37 1.71
N GLY A 406 4.83 1.82 2.90
CA GLY A 406 5.97 0.92 3.17
C GLY A 406 5.72 -0.45 2.54
N PHE A 407 6.76 -1.10 2.00
CA PHE A 407 6.63 -2.46 1.48
C PHE A 407 6.47 -3.46 2.64
N ILE A 408 7.32 -3.34 3.64
CA ILE A 408 7.39 -4.21 4.81
C ILE A 408 7.04 -3.35 6.03
N GLY A 409 6.23 -3.88 6.94
CA GLY A 409 5.86 -3.13 8.13
C GLY A 409 4.39 -3.27 8.46
N ARG A 410 3.79 -2.14 8.85
CA ARG A 410 2.42 -2.10 9.37
C ARG A 410 1.36 -2.18 8.27
N GLY A 411 1.68 -1.83 7.02
CA GLY A 411 0.70 -1.85 5.93
C GLY A 411 -0.62 -1.13 6.27
N THR A 412 -0.56 -0.10 7.12
CA THR A 412 -1.74 0.50 7.75
C THR A 412 -2.63 1.19 6.73
N ILE A 413 -3.93 0.89 6.78
CA ILE A 413 -4.99 1.55 6.04
C ILE A 413 -6.03 2.04 7.05
N CYS A 414 -6.51 3.27 6.88
CA CYS A 414 -7.64 3.78 7.65
C CYS A 414 -8.80 4.07 6.71
N TYR A 415 -9.94 3.45 6.96
CA TYR A 415 -11.18 3.66 6.21
C TYR A 415 -12.11 4.58 6.97
N LEU A 416 -12.75 5.52 6.26
CA LEU A 416 -14.00 6.11 6.71
C LEU A 416 -15.10 5.13 6.38
N ALA A 417 -15.79 4.63 7.39
CA ALA A 417 -16.82 3.63 7.22
C ALA A 417 -18.14 4.06 7.88
N ARG A 418 -19.25 3.48 7.44
CA ARG A 418 -20.58 3.77 7.96
C ARG A 418 -21.29 2.48 8.34
N TYR A 419 -21.94 2.49 9.50
CA TYR A 419 -22.81 1.41 9.96
C TYR A 419 -23.99 2.01 10.73
N GLU A 420 -25.22 1.60 10.38
CA GLU A 420 -26.47 2.11 10.98
C GLU A 420 -26.56 3.65 11.03
N GLY A 421 -26.04 4.33 9.99
CA GLY A 421 -26.06 5.80 9.89
C GLY A 421 -24.97 6.52 10.70
N VAL A 422 -24.16 5.79 11.47
CA VAL A 422 -23.03 6.33 12.25
C VAL A 422 -21.72 6.14 11.48
N TYR A 423 -20.85 7.14 11.52
CA TYR A 423 -19.52 7.08 10.93
C TYR A 423 -18.47 6.54 11.91
N TYR A 424 -17.61 5.67 11.39
CA TYR A 424 -16.52 5.01 12.09
C TYR A 424 -15.22 5.22 11.31
N VAL A 425 -14.10 5.16 12.03
CA VAL A 425 -12.79 4.94 11.43
C VAL A 425 -12.43 3.47 11.65
N ILE A 426 -12.16 2.74 10.57
CA ILE A 426 -11.62 1.37 10.65
C ILE A 426 -10.12 1.43 10.35
N LYS A 427 -9.27 1.11 11.34
CA LYS A 427 -7.81 0.98 11.18
C LYS A 427 -7.48 -0.49 10.91
N ASP A 428 -6.97 -0.79 9.72
CA ASP A 428 -6.60 -2.11 9.23
C ASP A 428 -5.08 -2.19 9.05
N HIS A 429 -4.38 -3.08 9.77
CA HIS A 429 -2.91 -3.07 9.79
C HIS A 429 -2.28 -4.38 10.31
N TRP A 430 -0.97 -4.51 10.09
CA TRP A 430 -0.13 -5.65 10.47
C TRP A 430 0.71 -5.35 11.71
N VAL A 431 0.43 -6.06 12.80
CA VAL A 431 1.13 -5.97 14.08
C VAL A 431 2.27 -6.97 14.11
N ARG A 432 3.46 -6.59 14.60
CA ARG A 432 4.61 -7.50 14.71
C ARG A 432 4.44 -8.45 15.89
N ASP A 433 4.62 -9.75 15.64
CA ASP A 433 4.66 -10.76 16.68
C ASP A 433 5.99 -10.62 17.45
N LEU A 434 5.95 -10.62 18.78
CA LEU A 434 7.14 -10.52 19.63
C LEU A 434 7.60 -11.93 20.05
N ASP A 435 8.90 -12.21 19.87
CA ASP A 435 9.52 -13.53 20.08
C ASP A 435 9.69 -13.94 21.57
N GLN A 436 8.83 -13.51 22.50
CA GLN A 436 8.97 -13.89 23.92
C GLN A 436 7.69 -14.52 24.51
N ASP A 437 7.84 -15.80 24.84
CA ASP A 437 7.16 -16.52 25.92
C ASP A 437 5.64 -16.29 26.07
N GLY A 438 4.87 -16.60 25.03
CA GLY A 438 3.43 -16.86 25.18
C GLY A 438 2.54 -15.64 25.43
N ILE A 439 3.04 -14.42 25.22
CA ILE A 439 2.24 -13.17 25.29
C ILE A 439 1.77 -12.75 23.89
N CYS A 440 1.39 -13.69 23.02
CA CYS A 440 0.95 -13.37 21.65
C CYS A 440 -0.43 -12.69 21.65
N ASP A 441 -1.39 -13.21 22.41
CA ASP A 441 -2.78 -12.73 22.35
C ASP A 441 -2.95 -11.31 22.93
N LEU A 442 -2.19 -10.98 23.97
CA LEU A 442 -2.23 -9.65 24.62
C LEU A 442 -1.54 -8.55 23.80
N MET A 443 -0.61 -8.91 22.90
CA MET A 443 0.15 -7.93 22.12
C MET A 443 -0.53 -7.59 20.79
N MET A 444 -1.25 -8.53 20.17
CA MET A 444 -2.02 -8.28 18.94
C MET A 444 -3.08 -7.19 19.12
N ILE A 445 -3.57 -7.04 20.35
CA ILE A 445 -4.59 -6.06 20.75
C ILE A 445 -3.95 -5.02 21.70
N HIS A 446 -2.62 -4.86 21.68
CA HIS A 446 -1.92 -3.94 22.59
C HIS A 446 -2.43 -2.52 22.49
N GLU A 447 -2.62 -1.99 21.28
CA GLU A 447 -3.20 -0.65 21.07
C GLU A 447 -4.57 -0.54 21.74
N ALA A 448 -5.43 -1.51 21.51
CA ALA A 448 -6.76 -1.56 22.10
C ALA A 448 -6.73 -1.71 23.64
N ARG A 449 -5.77 -2.46 24.19
CA ARG A 449 -5.53 -2.52 25.64
C ARG A 449 -5.08 -1.17 26.19
N MET A 450 -4.18 -0.48 25.51
CA MET A 450 -3.74 0.86 25.92
C MET A 450 -4.91 1.84 25.87
N MET A 451 -5.73 1.78 24.83
CA MET A 451 -6.94 2.58 24.69
C MET A 451 -7.97 2.31 25.80
N GLU A 452 -8.09 1.08 26.29
CA GLU A 452 -8.99 0.75 27.40
C GLU A 452 -8.60 1.51 28.69
N TYR A 453 -7.31 1.69 28.97
CA TYR A 453 -6.87 2.48 30.12
C TYR A 453 -7.24 3.97 29.99
N VAL A 454 -7.33 4.49 28.77
CA VAL A 454 -7.55 5.92 28.49
C VAL A 454 -8.93 6.23 27.89
N LYS A 455 -9.86 5.26 27.87
CA LYS A 455 -11.17 5.37 27.18
C LYS A 455 -12.06 6.51 27.67
N ASP A 456 -11.88 6.92 28.92
CA ASP A 456 -12.65 7.99 29.57
C ASP A 456 -12.00 9.38 29.40
N ILE A 457 -10.92 9.47 28.62
CA ILE A 457 -10.27 10.75 28.31
C ILE A 457 -10.91 11.35 27.05
N ASP A 458 -11.39 12.58 27.20
CA ASP A 458 -11.79 13.40 26.07
C ASP A 458 -10.59 13.69 25.15
N GLY A 459 -10.77 13.54 23.83
CA GLY A 459 -9.65 13.66 22.89
C GLY A 459 -8.91 12.34 22.64
N VAL A 460 -9.45 11.20 23.07
CA VAL A 460 -8.98 9.85 22.72
C VAL A 460 -10.04 9.12 21.90
N PRO A 461 -9.66 8.30 20.89
CA PRO A 461 -10.64 7.50 20.17
C PRO A 461 -11.36 6.52 21.09
N LYS A 462 -12.68 6.47 20.96
CA LYS A 462 -13.53 5.45 21.57
C LYS A 462 -13.45 4.20 20.72
N LEU A 463 -12.90 3.14 21.29
CA LEU A 463 -12.81 1.82 20.68
C LEU A 463 -14.16 1.10 20.78
N HIS A 464 -14.70 0.65 19.64
CA HIS A 464 -15.89 -0.20 19.58
C HIS A 464 -15.54 -1.69 19.51
N GLY A 465 -14.34 -2.00 19.03
CA GLY A 465 -13.75 -3.31 19.17
C GLY A 465 -12.43 -3.45 18.42
N ALA A 466 -11.79 -4.59 18.64
CA ALA A 466 -10.55 -5.00 18.02
C ALA A 466 -10.65 -6.46 17.58
N TRP A 467 -10.15 -6.78 16.39
CA TRP A 467 -10.27 -8.11 15.80
C TRP A 467 -8.98 -8.53 15.13
N VAL A 468 -8.57 -9.77 15.39
CA VAL A 468 -7.56 -10.44 14.57
C VAL A 468 -8.26 -10.91 13.30
N VAL A 469 -7.73 -10.53 12.15
CA VAL A 469 -8.27 -10.95 10.85
C VAL A 469 -7.95 -12.43 10.66
N GLU A 470 -8.88 -13.18 10.10
CA GLU A 470 -8.74 -14.62 9.88
C GLU A 470 -8.55 -14.91 8.39
N ALA A 471 -7.56 -15.74 8.08
CA ALA A 471 -7.32 -16.22 6.72
C ALA A 471 -8.37 -17.27 6.30
N GLU A 472 -8.76 -18.08 7.28
CA GLU A 472 -9.75 -19.15 7.23
C GLU A 472 -10.44 -19.17 8.60
N GLU A 473 -11.66 -19.69 8.70
CA GLU A 473 -12.42 -19.73 9.95
C GLU A 473 -11.59 -20.30 11.12
N GLY A 474 -11.39 -19.50 12.17
CA GLY A 474 -10.61 -19.85 13.35
C GLY A 474 -9.08 -19.83 13.16
N VAL A 475 -8.59 -19.36 12.01
CA VAL A 475 -7.15 -19.31 11.71
C VAL A 475 -6.69 -17.87 11.49
N PRO A 476 -5.92 -17.29 12.43
CA PRO A 476 -5.36 -15.95 12.31
C PRO A 476 -4.57 -15.76 11.02
N ASP A 477 -4.78 -14.62 10.37
CA ASP A 477 -4.02 -14.21 9.22
C ASP A 477 -2.67 -13.64 9.68
N SER A 478 -1.65 -14.50 9.61
CA SER A 478 -0.28 -14.20 9.98
C SER A 478 0.65 -14.43 8.79
N THR A 479 1.64 -13.55 8.61
CA THR A 479 2.68 -13.71 7.57
C THR A 479 3.49 -15.00 7.76
N SER A 480 3.58 -15.51 9.01
CA SER A 480 4.25 -16.76 9.34
C SER A 480 3.58 -18.00 8.76
N ARG A 481 2.28 -17.91 8.39
CA ARG A 481 1.51 -18.99 7.76
C ARG A 481 2.19 -19.45 6.48
N TYR A 482 2.65 -18.51 5.66
CA TYR A 482 3.25 -18.75 4.34
C TYR A 482 4.76 -18.98 4.39
N ARG A 483 5.29 -19.47 5.52
CA ARG A 483 6.73 -19.70 5.75
C ARG A 483 6.99 -21.06 6.39
N GLU A 484 8.01 -21.77 5.91
CA GLU A 484 8.53 -22.93 6.65
C GLU A 484 9.00 -22.50 8.04
N GLU A 485 8.90 -23.40 9.00
CA GLU A 485 9.29 -23.14 10.39
C GLU A 485 10.71 -22.55 10.53
N LYS A 486 11.67 -23.08 9.76
CA LYS A 486 13.06 -22.59 9.73
C LYS A 486 13.20 -21.15 9.23
N TYR A 487 12.21 -20.65 8.49
CA TYR A 487 12.19 -19.31 7.89
C TYR A 487 11.32 -18.31 8.66
N ARG A 488 10.41 -18.77 9.55
CA ARG A 488 9.51 -17.90 10.31
C ARG A 488 10.25 -16.85 11.14
N LYS A 489 11.31 -17.24 11.84
CA LYS A 489 12.10 -16.34 12.71
C LYS A 489 12.93 -15.31 11.94
N MET A 490 13.22 -15.54 10.65
CA MET A 490 14.06 -14.63 9.87
C MET A 490 13.32 -13.38 9.38
N GLN A 491 11.98 -13.35 9.44
CA GLN A 491 11.20 -12.34 8.72
C GLN A 491 10.32 -11.44 9.61
N SER A 492 10.54 -11.38 10.93
CA SER A 492 9.71 -10.57 11.85
C SER A 492 8.22 -10.82 11.59
N PRO A 493 7.69 -11.98 12.02
CA PRO A 493 6.32 -12.39 11.71
C PRO A 493 5.32 -11.34 12.21
N ARG A 494 4.20 -11.23 11.50
CA ARG A 494 3.16 -10.23 11.75
C ARG A 494 1.80 -10.86 11.67
N THR A 495 0.87 -10.32 12.44
CA THR A 495 -0.53 -10.70 12.47
C THR A 495 -1.41 -9.52 12.06
N HIS A 496 -2.40 -9.78 11.21
CA HIS A 496 -3.30 -8.78 10.66
C HIS A 496 -4.43 -8.45 11.65
N VAL A 497 -4.63 -7.17 11.95
CA VAL A 497 -5.54 -6.67 13.00
C VAL A 497 -6.37 -5.48 12.52
N ARG A 498 -7.63 -5.43 12.96
CA ARG A 498 -8.57 -4.33 12.73
C ARG A 498 -9.09 -3.72 14.00
N LEU A 499 -9.26 -2.39 13.98
CA LEU A 499 -9.85 -1.60 15.05
C LEU A 499 -10.99 -0.76 14.49
N ALA A 500 -12.15 -0.78 15.15
CA ALA A 500 -13.26 0.13 14.85
C ALA A 500 -13.33 1.22 15.92
N MET A 501 -13.24 2.49 15.51
CA MET A 501 -13.17 3.62 16.45
C MET A 501 -14.05 4.81 16.04
N THR A 502 -14.37 5.64 17.03
CA THR A 502 -15.10 6.92 16.87
C THR A 502 -14.52 7.97 17.82
N PRO A 503 -14.81 9.27 17.63
CA PRO A 503 -15.38 9.87 16.41
C PRO A 503 -14.34 9.98 15.29
N CYS A 504 -14.79 10.39 14.10
CA CYS A 504 -13.88 10.78 13.03
C CYS A 504 -13.31 12.17 13.32
N ALA A 505 -11.99 12.27 13.46
CA ALA A 505 -11.29 13.54 13.59
C ALA A 505 -10.59 13.91 12.28
N ARG A 506 -10.32 15.20 12.06
CA ARG A 506 -9.58 15.69 10.90
C ARG A 506 -8.12 16.01 11.29
N PRO A 507 -7.15 15.79 10.40
CA PRO A 507 -5.75 16.07 10.73
C PRO A 507 -5.51 17.52 11.07
N LEU A 508 -4.52 17.79 11.93
CA LEU A 508 -4.18 19.15 12.36
C LEU A 508 -3.93 20.09 11.18
N THR A 509 -3.39 19.58 10.07
CA THR A 509 -3.11 20.36 8.86
C THR A 509 -4.35 20.91 8.17
N MET A 510 -5.56 20.46 8.56
CA MET A 510 -6.84 20.99 8.08
C MET A 510 -7.45 22.04 9.02
N PHE A 511 -6.66 22.65 9.90
CA PHE A 511 -7.13 23.74 10.76
C PHE A 511 -7.79 24.87 9.94
N LYS A 512 -8.88 25.42 10.48
CA LYS A 512 -9.70 26.47 9.86
C LYS A 512 -9.35 27.87 10.41
N SER A 513 -8.64 27.95 11.53
CA SER A 513 -8.22 29.19 12.20
C SER A 513 -6.91 28.99 12.96
N LYS A 514 -6.21 30.06 13.32
CA LYS A 514 -5.01 29.97 14.18
C LYS A 514 -5.35 29.42 15.56
N LYS A 515 -6.56 29.73 16.08
CA LYS A 515 -7.07 29.11 17.31
C LYS A 515 -7.12 27.59 17.17
N GLU A 516 -7.56 27.08 16.02
CA GLU A 516 -7.53 25.64 15.74
C GLU A 516 -6.12 25.07 15.54
N LEU A 517 -5.17 25.82 14.98
CA LEU A 517 -3.78 25.36 14.87
C LEU A 517 -3.17 25.12 16.26
N ILE A 518 -3.49 25.99 17.21
CA ILE A 518 -3.02 25.93 18.59
C ILE A 518 -3.71 24.78 19.37
N ILE A 519 -4.80 24.19 18.86
CA ILE A 519 -5.45 23.01 19.46
C ILE A 519 -4.49 21.82 19.63
N PHE A 520 -3.38 21.75 18.87
CA PHE A 520 -2.30 20.80 19.15
C PHE A 520 -1.91 20.80 20.64
N ASP A 521 -1.85 21.97 21.28
CA ASP A 521 -1.43 22.07 22.68
C ASP A 521 -2.47 21.51 23.66
N ARG A 522 -3.76 21.43 23.27
CA ARG A 522 -4.78 20.70 24.06
C ARG A 522 -4.54 19.19 24.06
N THR A 523 -3.77 18.63 23.11
CA THR A 523 -3.33 17.23 23.25
C THR A 523 -2.37 17.04 24.42
N GLY A 524 -1.71 18.11 24.89
CA GLY A 524 -0.96 18.10 26.15
C GLY A 524 -1.83 17.71 27.35
N ILE A 525 -3.09 18.13 27.39
CA ILE A 525 -4.06 17.73 28.43
C ILE A 525 -4.37 16.24 28.32
N VAL A 526 -4.60 15.73 27.10
CA VAL A 526 -4.82 14.29 26.84
C VAL A 526 -3.63 13.47 27.32
N ILE A 527 -2.41 13.92 27.00
CA ILE A 527 -1.16 13.28 27.43
C ILE A 527 -1.07 13.28 28.95
N GLN A 528 -1.33 14.40 29.62
CA GLN A 528 -1.31 14.49 31.07
C GLN A 528 -2.33 13.53 31.72
N GLN A 529 -3.57 13.53 31.25
CA GLN A 529 -4.62 12.66 31.78
C GLN A 529 -4.32 11.17 31.54
N ALA A 530 -3.58 10.85 30.47
CA ALA A 530 -3.09 9.50 30.23
C ALA A 530 -1.95 9.14 31.20
N LEU A 531 -1.02 10.06 31.46
CA LEU A 531 0.04 9.89 32.46
C LEU A 531 -0.53 9.66 33.87
N GLU A 532 -1.58 10.38 34.25
CA GLU A 532 -2.31 10.19 35.52
C GLU A 532 -2.94 8.81 35.65
N ARG A 533 -3.27 8.17 34.52
CA ARG A 533 -3.73 6.79 34.42
C ARG A 533 -2.58 5.78 34.26
N GLY A 534 -1.34 6.24 34.36
CA GLY A 534 -0.15 5.40 34.23
C GLY A 534 0.13 4.98 32.79
N VAL A 535 -0.27 5.75 31.78
CA VAL A 535 -0.03 5.44 30.37
C VAL A 535 0.87 6.51 29.74
N LEU A 536 1.96 6.07 29.10
CA LEU A 536 2.88 6.92 28.34
C LEU A 536 2.72 6.64 26.84
N HIS A 537 2.26 7.62 26.05
CA HIS A 537 1.97 7.46 24.62
C HIS A 537 3.22 7.14 23.74
N ARG A 538 4.36 7.80 24.03
CA ARG A 538 5.66 7.68 23.33
C ARG A 538 5.75 8.10 21.85
N ASP A 539 4.65 8.24 21.12
CA ASP A 539 4.66 8.76 19.73
C ASP A 539 3.77 9.99 19.50
N CYS A 540 3.92 11.01 20.35
CA CYS A 540 3.24 12.29 20.16
C CYS A 540 3.90 13.05 19.01
N SER A 541 3.20 13.17 17.89
CA SER A 541 3.71 13.84 16.68
C SER A 541 2.62 14.68 16.03
N LEU A 542 3.02 15.53 15.07
CA LEU A 542 2.10 16.30 14.23
C LEU A 542 1.04 15.41 13.55
N PHE A 543 1.41 14.16 13.27
CA PHE A 543 0.62 13.25 12.45
C PHE A 543 -0.35 12.40 13.25
N ASN A 544 -0.07 12.21 14.53
CA ASN A 544 -0.96 11.55 15.48
C ASN A 544 -1.86 12.56 16.20
N THR A 545 -1.69 13.85 15.93
CA THR A 545 -2.53 14.93 16.47
C THR A 545 -3.58 15.35 15.46
N MET A 546 -4.83 15.32 15.91
CA MET A 546 -6.02 15.62 15.12
C MET A 546 -6.86 16.71 15.81
N ILE A 547 -7.81 17.24 15.06
CA ILE A 547 -8.86 18.14 15.54
C ILE A 547 -10.19 17.40 15.45
N GLU A 548 -10.88 17.28 16.58
CA GLU A 548 -12.26 16.79 16.66
C GLU A 548 -13.21 18.00 16.63
N ASP A 549 -14.11 18.01 15.65
CA ASP A 549 -15.20 18.99 15.56
C ASP A 549 -16.37 18.50 16.46
N LEU A 550 -16.80 19.33 17.42
CA LEU A 550 -17.84 19.00 18.40
C LEU A 550 -19.24 19.47 17.94
N PRO A 551 -20.34 18.87 18.45
CA PRO A 551 -21.70 19.20 18.03
C PRO A 551 -22.13 20.66 18.29
N ASP A 552 -21.53 21.31 19.28
CA ASP A 552 -21.75 22.72 19.63
C ASP A 552 -21.00 23.70 18.72
N GLY A 553 -20.26 23.19 17.73
CA GLY A 553 -19.42 23.98 16.83
C GLY A 553 -18.04 24.30 17.39
N ALA A 554 -17.72 23.86 18.61
CA ALA A 554 -16.37 23.94 19.16
C ALA A 554 -15.45 22.87 18.56
N SER A 555 -14.16 23.01 18.79
CA SER A 555 -13.14 22.05 18.35
C SER A 555 -12.22 21.70 19.52
N ARG A 556 -11.73 20.45 19.59
CA ARG A 556 -10.76 20.00 20.59
C ARG A 556 -9.63 19.16 20.00
N GLY A 557 -8.57 19.02 20.79
CA GLY A 557 -7.41 18.21 20.41
C GLY A 557 -7.74 16.73 20.56
N PHE A 558 -7.25 15.93 19.63
CA PHE A 558 -7.54 14.50 19.59
C PHE A 558 -6.27 13.72 19.22
N LEU A 559 -5.89 12.73 20.03
CA LEU A 559 -4.63 12.01 19.92
C LEU A 559 -4.85 10.56 19.47
N LEU A 560 -4.27 10.23 18.31
CA LEU A 560 -4.30 8.91 17.69
C LEU A 560 -3.06 8.07 18.05
N ASP A 561 -3.13 6.79 17.67
CA ASP A 561 -2.00 5.87 17.56
C ASP A 561 -1.36 5.45 18.89
N TRP A 562 -2.16 4.73 19.69
CA TRP A 562 -1.77 4.23 21.01
C TRP A 562 -0.96 2.93 20.93
N GLU A 563 -0.57 2.48 19.74
CA GLU A 563 0.16 1.22 19.52
C GLU A 563 1.55 1.20 20.18
N PHE A 564 2.18 2.37 20.30
CA PHE A 564 3.47 2.51 20.98
C PHE A 564 3.35 2.92 22.44
N ALA A 565 2.14 3.10 22.95
CA ALA A 565 1.94 3.47 24.34
C ALA A 565 2.39 2.35 25.29
N VAL A 566 2.80 2.71 26.51
CA VAL A 566 3.24 1.76 27.53
C VAL A 566 2.68 2.11 28.88
N GLU A 567 2.47 1.08 29.69
CA GLU A 567 2.13 1.24 31.10
C GLU A 567 3.36 1.69 31.90
N ILE A 568 3.15 2.69 32.75
CA ILE A 568 4.09 3.18 33.75
C ILE A 568 3.78 2.43 35.05
N THR A 569 4.77 1.72 35.57
CA THR A 569 4.64 1.03 36.85
C THR A 569 4.44 2.03 37.99
N LYS A 570 3.92 1.57 39.13
CA LYS A 570 3.79 2.38 40.37
C LYS A 570 5.10 3.01 40.86
N ARG A 571 6.26 2.54 40.37
CA ARG A 571 7.59 3.08 40.69
C ARG A 571 8.08 4.12 39.68
N GLY A 572 7.25 4.52 38.72
CA GLY A 572 7.62 5.40 37.61
C GLY A 572 8.46 4.72 36.53
N GLU A 573 8.58 3.39 36.55
CA GLU A 573 9.37 2.63 35.58
C GLU A 573 8.51 2.25 34.36
N TYR A 574 9.07 2.30 33.15
CA TYR A 574 8.41 1.87 31.91
C TYR A 574 9.41 1.18 30.98
N SER A 575 8.90 0.39 30.03
CA SER A 575 9.76 -0.28 29.05
C SER A 575 10.34 0.73 28.05
N VAL A 576 11.67 0.76 27.93
CA VAL A 576 12.36 1.59 26.94
C VAL A 576 12.19 0.94 25.57
N GLY A 577 11.76 1.73 24.58
CA GLY A 577 11.63 1.33 23.20
C GLY A 577 12.02 2.47 22.27
N GLY A 578 12.72 2.16 21.19
CA GLY A 578 13.12 3.12 20.14
C GLY A 578 11.98 3.47 19.20
N THR A 579 10.83 3.85 19.74
CA THR A 579 9.62 4.14 18.97
C THR A 579 9.33 5.64 19.05
N GLY A 580 8.95 6.23 17.92
CA GLY A 580 8.58 7.64 17.86
C GLY A 580 9.10 8.35 16.61
N THR A 581 8.46 9.45 16.25
CA THR A 581 8.89 10.28 15.13
C THR A 581 10.11 11.12 15.54
N LEU A 582 11.32 10.86 14.99
CA LEU A 582 12.61 11.41 15.47
C LEU A 582 12.62 12.93 15.79
N PRO A 583 12.08 13.83 14.94
CA PRO A 583 11.95 15.26 15.28
C PRO A 583 11.19 15.56 16.58
N PHE A 584 10.30 14.67 17.03
CA PHE A 584 9.45 14.84 18.21
C PHE A 584 9.94 14.06 19.43
N MET A 585 10.91 13.14 19.28
CA MET A 585 11.51 12.44 20.42
C MET A 585 12.13 13.42 21.42
N SER A 586 12.01 13.13 22.72
CA SER A 586 12.58 13.96 23.78
C SER A 586 14.10 13.81 23.86
N VAL A 587 14.79 14.83 24.38
CA VAL A 587 16.25 14.78 24.62
C VAL A 587 16.62 13.58 25.51
N ASN A 588 15.77 13.26 26.49
CA ASN A 588 15.97 12.12 27.38
C ASN A 588 15.90 10.78 26.63
N ILE A 589 14.91 10.58 25.77
CA ILE A 589 14.80 9.37 24.95
C ILE A 589 15.97 9.27 23.97
N LEU A 590 16.33 10.37 23.29
CA LEU A 590 17.47 10.39 22.37
C LEU A 590 18.78 10.00 23.07
N ARG A 591 19.02 10.50 24.29
CA ARG A 591 20.17 10.12 25.11
C ARG A 591 20.17 8.64 25.50
N GLN A 592 19.00 8.11 25.87
CA GLN A 592 18.84 6.69 26.21
C GLN A 592 19.10 5.78 25.00
N LEU A 593 18.56 6.14 23.84
CA LEU A 593 18.77 5.40 22.58
C LEU A 593 20.23 5.48 22.11
N GLU A 594 20.86 6.65 22.18
CA GLU A 594 22.28 6.83 21.86
C GLU A 594 23.16 5.86 22.69
N SER A 595 22.88 5.73 23.98
CA SER A 595 23.56 4.76 24.87
C SER A 595 23.27 3.30 24.51
N ALA A 596 22.03 2.97 24.17
CA ALA A 596 21.64 1.61 23.78
C ALA A 596 22.24 1.19 22.42
N PHE A 597 22.40 2.13 21.49
CA PHE A 597 22.93 1.91 20.14
C PHE A 597 24.41 2.22 19.98
N ALA A 598 25.17 2.32 21.08
CA ALA A 598 26.62 2.57 21.05
C ALA A 598 27.42 1.58 20.16
N LYS A 599 26.84 0.41 19.85
CA LYS A 599 27.42 -0.61 18.94
C LYS A 599 27.20 -0.30 17.45
N SER A 600 26.30 0.60 17.08
CA SER A 600 26.08 1.09 15.71
C SER A 600 26.50 2.56 15.62
N ALA A 601 27.74 2.80 15.19
CA ALA A 601 28.31 4.15 15.14
C ALA A 601 27.50 5.13 14.26
N ALA A 602 26.82 4.64 13.21
CA ALA A 602 26.01 5.46 12.33
C ALA A 602 24.68 5.89 12.97
N ALA A 603 23.94 4.94 13.57
CA ALA A 603 22.68 5.24 14.25
C ALA A 603 22.89 6.13 15.48
N ALA A 604 23.97 5.89 16.24
CA ALA A 604 24.35 6.74 17.37
C ALA A 604 24.67 8.18 16.94
N SER A 605 25.35 8.37 15.81
CA SER A 605 25.66 9.70 15.26
C SER A 605 24.40 10.48 14.89
N ASP A 606 23.45 9.84 14.20
CA ASP A 606 22.19 10.46 13.79
C ASP A 606 21.33 10.89 15.00
N LEU A 607 21.25 10.03 16.04
CA LEU A 607 20.58 10.35 17.31
C LEU A 607 21.28 11.50 18.05
N ALA A 608 22.61 11.52 18.04
CA ALA A 608 23.39 12.60 18.62
C ALA A 608 23.12 13.92 17.89
N ILE A 609 23.06 13.95 16.55
CA ILE A 609 22.73 15.15 15.78
C ILE A 609 21.35 15.69 16.18
N ALA A 610 20.33 14.82 16.22
CA ALA A 610 18.98 15.21 16.64
C ALA A 610 18.95 15.77 18.07
N ARG A 611 19.71 15.15 18.99
CA ARG A 611 19.83 15.58 20.38
C ARG A 611 20.50 16.95 20.49
N HIS A 612 21.64 17.14 19.81
CA HIS A 612 22.37 18.41 19.82
C HIS A 612 21.52 19.53 19.22
N ALA A 613 20.81 19.29 18.12
CA ALA A 613 19.93 20.29 17.51
C ALA A 613 18.85 20.78 18.49
N LYS A 614 18.19 19.87 19.22
CA LYS A 614 17.18 20.21 20.24
C LYS A 614 17.80 20.99 21.41
N PHE A 615 18.95 20.54 21.89
CA PHE A 615 19.65 21.17 23.00
C PHE A 615 20.11 22.60 22.65
N SER A 616 20.74 22.77 21.49
CA SER A 616 21.13 24.07 20.95
C SER A 616 19.91 24.98 20.83
N PHE A 617 18.81 24.50 20.23
CA PHE A 617 17.58 25.29 20.11
C PHE A 617 17.07 25.83 21.46
N LEU A 618 17.10 25.01 22.53
CA LEU A 618 16.61 25.44 23.84
C LEU A 618 17.55 26.43 24.54
N ILE A 619 18.87 26.36 24.31
CA ILE A 619 19.84 27.15 25.08
C ILE A 619 20.33 28.40 24.34
N ASP A 620 20.38 28.39 23.00
CA ASP A 620 20.98 29.44 22.17
C ASP A 620 20.46 30.86 22.47
N SER A 621 21.35 31.82 22.63
CA SER A 621 20.98 33.22 22.81
C SER A 621 20.46 33.86 21.52
N ASP A 622 20.95 33.44 20.34
CA ASP A 622 20.61 34.01 19.02
C ASP A 622 19.45 33.27 18.34
N HIS A 623 18.31 33.25 19.03
CA HIS A 623 17.10 32.50 18.66
C HIS A 623 16.33 33.05 17.46
N LYS A 624 16.96 33.92 16.64
CA LYS A 624 16.35 34.54 15.46
C LYS A 624 15.88 33.53 14.42
N ILE A 625 16.49 32.34 14.39
CA ILE A 625 16.07 31.26 13.48
C ILE A 625 14.58 30.94 13.62
N LEU A 626 14.04 31.00 14.83
CA LEU A 626 12.63 30.74 15.08
C LEU A 626 11.75 31.89 14.59
N ASP A 627 12.17 33.13 14.87
CA ASP A 627 11.48 34.32 14.41
C ASP A 627 11.45 34.37 12.89
N ASP A 628 12.59 34.12 12.22
CA ASP A 628 12.72 34.06 10.77
C ASP A 628 11.87 32.92 10.15
N ALA A 629 11.76 31.78 10.83
CA ALA A 629 10.98 30.65 10.36
C ALA A 629 9.46 30.85 10.54
N ILE A 630 9.02 31.52 11.63
CA ILE A 630 7.61 31.71 11.96
C ILE A 630 7.04 32.98 11.33
N THR A 631 7.83 34.07 11.27
CA THR A 631 7.39 35.39 10.77
C THR A 631 6.66 35.33 9.42
N PRO A 632 7.12 34.54 8.42
CA PRO A 632 6.43 34.44 7.14
C PRO A 632 5.00 33.89 7.22
N TYR A 633 4.68 33.11 8.26
CA TYR A 633 3.42 32.40 8.39
C TYR A 633 2.51 33.02 9.46
N CYS A 634 3.05 33.25 10.66
CA CYS A 634 2.28 33.57 11.86
C CYS A 634 3.11 34.39 12.87
N SER A 635 3.52 35.61 12.53
CA SER A 635 4.28 36.49 13.45
C SER A 635 3.59 36.70 14.81
N ASN A 636 2.26 36.63 14.85
CA ASN A 636 1.50 36.72 16.09
C ASN A 636 1.71 35.54 17.05
N LEU A 637 2.21 34.38 16.59
CA LEU A 637 2.52 33.23 17.45
C LEU A 637 3.89 33.32 18.12
N ILE A 638 4.76 34.23 17.67
CA ILE A 638 6.13 34.38 18.19
C ILE A 638 6.17 34.54 19.73
N PRO A 639 5.32 35.37 20.37
CA PRO A 639 5.30 35.50 21.83
C PRO A 639 5.00 34.19 22.56
N LEU A 640 4.09 33.37 22.02
CA LEU A 640 3.74 32.07 22.60
C LEU A 640 4.94 31.12 22.58
N VAL A 641 5.61 31.02 21.43
CA VAL A 641 6.76 30.12 21.27
C VAL A 641 7.93 30.53 22.15
N HIS A 642 8.19 31.84 22.32
CA HIS A 642 9.22 32.32 23.24
C HIS A 642 8.91 31.98 24.70
N GLN A 643 7.65 32.11 25.13
CA GLN A 643 7.26 31.74 26.49
C GLN A 643 7.41 30.24 26.74
N TRP A 644 6.99 29.40 25.80
CA TRP A 644 7.22 27.95 25.90
C TRP A 644 8.70 27.58 25.91
N ARG A 645 9.49 28.21 25.05
CA ARG A 645 10.95 28.01 25.02
C ARG A 645 11.58 28.38 26.36
N ALA A 646 11.15 29.48 26.98
CA ALA A 646 11.64 29.88 28.30
C ALA A 646 11.32 28.83 29.38
N LEU A 647 10.07 28.32 29.42
CA LEU A 647 9.68 27.24 30.34
C LEU A 647 10.54 25.98 30.15
N HIS A 648 10.68 25.52 28.91
CA HIS A 648 11.46 24.32 28.60
C HIS A 648 12.96 24.52 28.83
N LYS A 649 13.50 25.72 28.56
CA LYS A 649 14.89 26.08 28.87
C LYS A 649 15.14 26.04 30.37
N GLN A 650 14.25 26.62 31.17
CA GLN A 650 14.38 26.61 32.63
C GLN A 650 14.32 25.19 33.17
N ALA A 651 13.36 24.39 32.74
CA ALA A 651 13.23 22.98 33.12
C ALA A 651 14.51 22.19 32.77
N LEU A 652 15.03 22.36 31.55
CA LEU A 652 16.28 21.74 31.11
C LEU A 652 17.49 22.15 31.96
N LEU A 653 17.62 23.45 32.30
CA LEU A 653 18.75 23.97 33.08
C LEU A 653 18.69 23.58 34.57
N THR A 654 17.48 23.34 35.09
CA THR A 654 17.26 22.99 36.50
C THR A 654 17.04 21.49 36.74
N ASP A 655 17.02 20.69 35.67
CA ASP A 655 16.68 19.26 35.68
C ASP A 655 15.32 18.99 36.33
N THR A 656 14.34 19.84 36.03
CA THR A 656 12.96 19.73 36.53
C THR A 656 11.98 19.40 35.39
N VAL A 657 10.76 18.99 35.74
CA VAL A 657 9.68 18.72 34.78
C VAL A 657 8.94 20.02 34.49
N VAL A 658 8.61 20.27 33.22
CA VAL A 658 7.70 21.37 32.87
C VAL A 658 6.29 21.00 33.33
N ASP A 659 5.71 21.80 34.22
CA ASP A 659 4.32 21.62 34.64
C ASP A 659 3.39 21.94 33.46
N ILE A 660 2.54 20.98 33.09
CA ILE A 660 1.56 21.16 32.03
C ILE A 660 0.56 22.29 32.34
N CYS A 661 0.32 22.58 33.62
CA CYS A 661 -0.50 23.72 34.05
C CYS A 661 0.17 25.04 33.71
N ASP A 662 1.51 25.12 33.70
CA ASP A 662 2.24 26.31 33.28
C ASP A 662 2.15 26.50 31.77
N ILE A 663 2.27 25.41 31.00
CA ILE A 663 2.06 25.41 29.55
C ILE A 663 0.63 25.87 29.22
N ALA A 664 -0.38 25.25 29.85
CA ALA A 664 -1.78 25.58 29.65
C ALA A 664 -2.10 27.04 30.04
N ARG A 665 -1.52 27.56 31.13
CA ARG A 665 -1.72 28.95 31.53
C ARG A 665 -1.14 29.94 30.53
N VAL A 666 0.06 29.66 30.01
CA VAL A 666 0.67 30.45 28.92
C VAL A 666 -0.21 30.42 27.68
N LEU A 667 -0.75 29.24 27.34
CA LEU A 667 -1.65 29.04 26.23
C LEU A 667 -2.95 29.83 26.36
N ASP A 668 -3.66 29.66 27.48
CA ASP A 668 -4.96 30.28 27.72
C ASP A 668 -4.85 31.80 27.73
N LYS A 669 -3.79 32.33 28.35
CA LYS A 669 -3.49 33.76 28.33
C LYS A 669 -3.25 34.28 26.91
N PHE A 670 -2.55 33.51 26.08
CA PHE A 670 -2.31 33.87 24.70
C PHE A 670 -3.59 33.82 23.86
N ILE A 671 -4.38 32.75 23.98
CA ILE A 671 -5.66 32.58 23.26
C ILE A 671 -6.65 33.67 23.62
N ALA A 672 -6.75 34.06 24.91
CA ALA A 672 -7.63 35.14 25.37
C ALA A 672 -7.28 36.50 24.75
N GLY A 673 -6.01 36.71 24.36
CA GLY A 673 -5.55 37.92 23.70
C GLY A 673 -5.65 37.89 22.16
N MET A 674 -6.08 36.78 21.55
CA MET A 674 -6.20 36.69 20.10
C MET A 674 -7.47 37.39 19.58
N PRO A 675 -7.38 38.24 18.55
CA PRO A 675 -8.56 38.81 17.91
C PRO A 675 -9.46 37.71 17.32
N GLU A 676 -10.76 37.95 17.21
CA GLU A 676 -11.65 37.06 16.47
C GLU A 676 -11.26 37.06 14.99
N GLU A 677 -10.84 35.90 14.47
CA GLU A 677 -10.45 35.77 13.08
C GLU A 677 -11.70 35.62 12.19
N HIS A 678 -11.89 36.53 11.24
CA HIS A 678 -12.94 36.36 10.23
C HIS A 678 -12.48 35.34 9.16
N PRO A 679 -13.34 34.38 8.75
CA PRO A 679 -12.98 33.31 7.81
C PRO A 679 -12.37 33.76 6.46
N ALA A 680 -12.62 35.01 6.06
CA ALA A 680 -12.11 35.59 4.81
C ALA A 680 -10.62 35.94 4.86
N GLU A 681 -10.08 36.33 6.02
CA GLU A 681 -8.67 36.74 6.16
C GLU A 681 -7.72 35.55 6.02
N MET A 682 -8.08 34.37 6.54
CA MET A 682 -7.24 33.17 6.44
C MET A 682 -7.17 32.65 5.00
N ALA A 683 -8.29 32.66 4.28
CA ALA A 683 -8.30 32.32 2.86
C ALA A 683 -7.43 33.30 2.06
N TYR A 684 -7.44 34.59 2.42
CA TYR A 684 -6.57 35.60 1.82
C TYR A 684 -5.10 35.36 2.15
N THR A 685 -4.71 35.06 3.39
CA THR A 685 -3.31 34.77 3.78
C THR A 685 -2.77 33.48 3.14
N LEU A 686 -3.55 32.40 3.13
CA LEU A 686 -3.16 31.13 2.50
C LEU A 686 -3.07 31.25 0.97
N ASN A 687 -3.99 32.01 0.36
CA ASN A 687 -3.96 32.32 -1.07
C ASN A 687 -2.82 33.30 -1.43
N HIS A 688 -2.47 34.25 -0.56
CA HIS A 688 -1.33 35.15 -0.78
C HIS A 688 0.02 34.46 -0.61
N LEU A 689 0.13 33.49 0.31
CA LEU A 689 1.33 32.67 0.45
C LEU A 689 1.55 31.75 -0.75
N THR A 690 0.46 31.28 -1.38
CA THR A 690 0.53 30.53 -2.65
C THR A 690 0.70 31.46 -3.87
N ALA A 691 0.23 32.71 -3.82
CA ALA A 691 0.39 33.69 -4.89
C ALA A 691 1.73 34.45 -4.88
N ARG A 692 2.44 34.52 -3.73
CA ARG A 692 3.83 35.06 -3.65
C ARG A 692 4.88 34.11 -4.25
N HIS A 693 4.47 32.91 -4.67
CA HIS A 693 5.24 32.04 -5.55
C HIS A 693 4.48 31.78 -6.86
N PRO A 694 4.41 32.76 -7.79
CA PRO A 694 4.16 32.44 -9.19
C PRO A 694 5.34 31.59 -9.72
N PRO A 695 5.13 30.69 -10.69
CA PRO A 695 6.21 30.00 -11.36
C PRO A 695 6.88 30.99 -12.33
N GLU A 696 7.84 31.78 -11.87
CA GLU A 696 8.71 32.55 -12.76
C GLU A 696 10.18 32.24 -12.53
N SER A 697 10.76 31.66 -13.58
CA SER A 697 12.18 31.67 -13.97
C SER A 697 13.17 30.95 -13.04
N PRO A 698 14.24 30.34 -13.60
CA PRO A 698 15.21 29.62 -12.79
C PRO A 698 15.86 30.58 -11.81
N LEU A 699 15.76 30.28 -10.51
CA LEU A 699 16.59 30.94 -9.50
C LEU A 699 18.05 30.89 -9.97
N PRO A 700 18.79 32.01 -9.95
CA PRO A 700 20.22 31.97 -10.21
C PRO A 700 20.85 30.98 -9.24
N ALA A 701 21.73 30.13 -9.78
CA ALA A 701 22.40 29.11 -8.99
C ALA A 701 22.92 29.73 -7.68
N PRO A 702 22.69 29.08 -6.52
CA PRO A 702 23.26 29.57 -5.28
C PRO A 702 24.77 29.70 -5.48
N PRO A 703 25.42 30.75 -4.92
CA PRO A 703 26.87 30.88 -5.00
C PRO A 703 27.47 29.56 -4.55
N VAL A 704 28.41 29.05 -5.36
CA VAL A 704 29.14 27.81 -5.11
C VAL A 704 29.84 27.96 -3.76
N ALA A 705 29.14 27.55 -2.70
CA ALA A 705 29.74 27.27 -1.42
C ALA A 705 30.56 26.00 -1.63
N THR A 706 31.87 26.17 -1.50
CA THR A 706 32.83 25.09 -1.42
C THR A 706 32.34 24.00 -0.45
N PRO A 707 32.57 22.71 -0.76
CA PRO A 707 31.94 21.62 -0.03
C PRO A 707 32.57 21.47 1.37
N SER A 708 31.95 22.08 2.37
CA SER A 708 32.15 21.70 3.77
C SER A 708 30.79 21.64 4.47
N GLY A 709 30.39 20.44 4.88
CA GLY A 709 29.17 20.20 5.66
C GLY A 709 28.02 19.59 4.86
N SER A 710 28.14 18.31 4.54
CA SER A 710 27.05 17.49 4.00
C SER A 710 25.82 17.50 4.93
N SER A 711 24.68 18.01 4.47
CA SER A 711 23.37 17.70 5.05
C SER A 711 23.05 16.24 4.72
N LYS A 712 23.56 15.33 5.57
CA LYS A 712 23.33 13.89 5.44
C LYS A 712 21.92 13.57 5.94
N ARG A 713 21.08 13.03 5.05
CA ARG A 713 19.86 12.31 5.45
C ARG A 713 20.25 11.11 6.32
N LEU A 714 19.48 10.89 7.38
CA LEU A 714 19.57 9.71 8.25
C LEU A 714 19.45 8.41 7.45
N ARG A 715 20.16 7.37 7.92
CA ARG A 715 20.14 6.02 7.32
C ARG A 715 19.04 5.13 7.92
N ASP A 716 18.66 4.10 7.17
CA ASP A 716 17.49 3.25 7.39
C ASP A 716 17.50 2.46 8.72
N ASP A 717 18.66 2.31 9.37
CA ASP A 717 18.78 1.71 10.71
C ASP A 717 17.95 2.44 11.79
N VAL A 718 17.69 3.74 11.61
CA VAL A 718 16.86 4.56 12.51
C VAL A 718 15.37 4.56 12.09
N ARG A 719 15.07 4.30 10.82
CA ARG A 719 13.69 4.23 10.28
C ARG A 719 13.07 2.84 10.43
N SER A 720 13.88 1.79 10.42
CA SER A 720 13.50 0.38 10.56
C SER A 720 13.25 -0.04 12.02
N MET A 721 13.14 0.90 12.97
CA MET A 721 12.91 0.62 14.39
C MET A 721 11.48 0.15 14.69
N GLY A 722 11.08 -1.00 14.11
CA GLY A 722 10.18 -1.89 14.82
C GLY A 722 10.93 -2.45 16.02
N ASN A 723 10.40 -2.22 17.23
CA ASN A 723 10.87 -2.64 18.56
C ASN A 723 12.27 -3.32 18.56
N PRO A 724 13.35 -2.63 18.96
CA PRO A 724 14.59 -3.32 19.29
C PRO A 724 14.32 -4.35 20.40
N PRO A 725 15.11 -5.45 20.49
CA PRO A 725 14.96 -6.42 21.56
C PRO A 725 14.97 -5.70 22.90
N LEU A 726 13.96 -5.95 23.73
CA LEU A 726 13.82 -5.37 25.06
C LEU A 726 15.16 -5.50 25.80
N PRO A 727 15.82 -4.40 26.18
CA PRO A 727 16.84 -4.48 27.20
C PRO A 727 16.16 -5.03 28.46
N SER A 728 16.74 -6.04 29.11
CA SER A 728 16.27 -6.61 30.38
C SER A 728 16.30 -5.63 31.56
N LYS A 729 16.43 -4.33 31.31
CA LYS A 729 16.61 -3.29 32.32
C LYS A 729 15.35 -2.41 32.40
N ARG A 730 14.61 -2.57 33.49
CA ARG A 730 13.62 -1.59 33.96
C ARG A 730 14.37 -0.33 34.43
N PHE A 731 13.95 0.84 33.98
CA PHE A 731 14.57 2.11 34.36
C PHE A 731 13.62 2.91 35.26
N LYS A 732 14.17 3.54 36.29
CA LYS A 732 13.46 4.46 37.18
C LYS A 732 13.39 5.85 36.58
N SER A 733 12.23 6.50 36.66
CA SER A 733 12.17 7.96 36.55
C SER A 733 13.01 8.56 37.69
N GLY A 734 14.02 9.36 37.35
CA GLY A 734 14.54 10.33 38.30
C GLY A 734 13.42 11.34 38.53
N LEU A 735 12.88 11.35 39.75
CA LEU A 735 12.00 12.39 40.26
C LEU A 735 12.81 13.64 40.56
#